data_AF-A0A2A2W3P5-F1
#
_entry.id   AF-A0A2A2W3P5-F1
#
_cell.length_a   1.000
_cell.length_b   1.000
_cell.length_c   1.000
_cell.angle_alpha   90.00
_cell.angle_beta   90.00
_cell.angle_gamma   90.00
#
_symmetry.space_group_name_H-M   'P 1'
#
loop_
_entity.id
_entity.type
_entity.pdbx_description
1 polymer ?
#
loop_
_entity_poly.entity_id
_entity_poly.type
_entity_poly.pdbx_seq_one_letter_code
_entity_poly.pdbx_strand_id
1 'polypeptide(L)'
;MIACRNRSLPHMNRTNVMFSLRQGLTMFGRAPTAPTHNKQRNVDVSVLARLSFIAITVSCAPVDLSAQSSPTAASSAASVTTDSVADDQTLRHARQHIEADGVHSSDATFDPGWWQPLVSQPIRPEDPSARLTLDDTLLRALEHSRQIQVFRDLPLIRETTIIEADAAFDWTAFTEARWDDTTDPIGNSLTAGGDVRFFEDHRLSARAGLRRRTRSGADLELYQRLGFQDNNSQFFVPDPQGTARLNLSFTQPLMRGRGRQYNESLVLLAQIDKNVAEDEVQRQLQSHLLEVARSYWALHLERAVLYQKINSYIRGKDVFDRLNQRREVDARLTQIISAEATLKSRASELVRARAAVKNAESRLRSLVNDPSLCDVEIIPIDMPVFESLPVELDESITIAFQKRPELQQAIKNIKAASVRLQMAKHELLPVLDLVTNFYLSGLEGEGQAFDAWANQFDTGRPSYGFGLEYELPILNRVANARHRRRQLEIRQLRNQYATTLETVRFEVEVAARECITSQTELSTKQHAMQARNAQLNALTKRWQQLPGEDVTASLALENLLIAQDALADAEYQYLQSQLTFKLSIFNLKRATGTLIQSRPIELCPTDLETEPVTQTNQPQPHADKPQPQSDTLPSYISQLQPAEPQATDSQPAEPPTSTSRQDPSDHVDHKQPWYRISGMR
;
A
#
# COMPACT_ATOMS: atom_id res chain seq x y z
N MET A 1 -15.34 -12.92 11.92
CA MET A 1 -14.32 -13.96 11.67
C MET A 1 -14.50 -14.49 10.25
N ILE A 2 -13.42 -14.51 9.47
CA ILE A 2 -13.04 -15.56 8.50
C ILE A 2 -14.08 -15.84 7.38
N ALA A 3 -13.92 -15.26 6.18
CA ALA A 3 -13.11 -15.73 5.05
C ALA A 3 -13.60 -17.04 4.38
N CYS A 4 -13.82 -16.94 3.06
CA CYS A 4 -13.64 -17.95 1.98
C CYS A 4 -14.70 -17.73 0.88
N ARG A 5 -14.55 -18.11 -0.39
CA ARG A 5 -13.47 -18.33 -1.39
C ARG A 5 -14.23 -18.91 -2.61
N ASN A 6 -13.69 -18.73 -3.83
CA ASN A 6 -13.96 -19.48 -5.07
C ASN A 6 -15.28 -19.21 -5.83
N ARG A 7 -15.41 -19.43 -7.15
CA ARG A 7 -14.55 -19.46 -8.35
C ARG A 7 -15.52 -19.76 -9.53
N SER A 8 -15.38 -19.04 -10.66
CA SER A 8 -15.59 -19.49 -12.06
C SER A 8 -16.88 -20.21 -12.56
N LEU A 9 -17.61 -19.51 -13.48
CA LEU A 9 -18.14 -19.93 -14.83
C LEU A 9 -19.17 -21.11 -14.93
N PRO A 10 -19.92 -21.34 -16.05
CA PRO A 10 -20.06 -20.64 -17.37
C PRO A 10 -21.54 -20.52 -17.93
N HIS A 11 -21.68 -19.97 -19.16
CA HIS A 11 -22.55 -20.31 -20.33
C HIS A 11 -23.99 -20.90 -20.19
N MET A 12 -24.97 -20.83 -21.11
CA MET A 12 -25.27 -20.19 -22.42
C MET A 12 -26.61 -20.82 -22.92
N ASN A 13 -27.18 -20.28 -24.02
CA ASN A 13 -28.21 -20.86 -24.93
C ASN A 13 -29.69 -20.62 -24.59
N ARG A 14 -30.63 -20.44 -25.55
CA ARG A 14 -30.66 -20.19 -27.01
C ARG A 14 -32.16 -20.10 -27.34
N THR A 15 -32.59 -19.30 -28.34
CA THR A 15 -33.38 -19.80 -29.49
C THR A 15 -33.54 -18.77 -30.60
N ASN A 16 -33.44 -19.27 -31.85
CA ASN A 16 -33.67 -18.62 -33.14
C ASN A 16 -35.11 -18.88 -33.62
N VAL A 17 -35.60 -18.11 -34.62
CA VAL A 17 -35.91 -18.58 -36.02
C VAL A 17 -36.72 -17.54 -36.85
N MET A 18 -36.20 -17.27 -38.07
CA MET A 18 -36.76 -16.86 -39.40
C MET A 18 -37.86 -15.78 -39.61
N PHE A 19 -37.64 -14.87 -40.58
CA PHE A 19 -38.19 -14.92 -41.98
C PHE A 19 -37.64 -13.78 -42.89
N SER A 20 -37.69 -13.98 -44.22
CA SER A 20 -37.10 -13.19 -45.32
C SER A 20 -38.00 -12.10 -45.95
N LEU A 21 -37.45 -11.08 -46.65
CA LEU A 21 -37.77 -10.67 -48.06
C LEU A 21 -37.18 -9.31 -48.54
N ARG A 22 -36.52 -9.36 -49.71
CA ARG A 22 -36.50 -8.47 -50.93
C ARG A 22 -36.15 -6.94 -50.96
N GLN A 23 -35.15 -6.67 -51.84
CA GLN A 23 -35.09 -5.74 -53.04
C GLN A 23 -34.75 -4.22 -52.96
N GLY A 24 -33.86 -3.79 -53.90
CA GLY A 24 -33.78 -2.44 -54.52
C GLY A 24 -32.38 -1.77 -54.55
N LEU A 25 -31.43 -2.14 -55.43
CA LEU A 25 -31.01 -1.55 -56.73
C LEU A 25 -30.44 -0.09 -56.77
N THR A 26 -29.12 0.01 -57.05
CA THR A 26 -28.39 0.87 -58.06
C THR A 26 -28.45 2.41 -58.00
N MET A 27 -27.45 3.25 -58.38
CA MET A 27 -26.42 3.25 -59.44
C MET A 27 -25.37 4.39 -59.22
N PHE A 28 -24.12 4.18 -59.71
CA PHE A 28 -23.14 5.10 -60.37
C PHE A 28 -22.75 6.48 -59.78
N GLY A 29 -21.50 6.98 -59.85
CA GLY A 29 -20.31 6.50 -60.55
C GLY A 29 -19.06 7.41 -60.42
N ARG A 30 -17.96 6.89 -61.01
CA ARG A 30 -16.71 7.48 -61.56
C ARG A 30 -15.91 8.60 -60.84
N ALA A 31 -14.60 8.29 -60.71
CA ALA A 31 -13.42 9.10 -60.35
C ALA A 31 -12.97 10.08 -61.48
N PRO A 32 -11.73 10.67 -61.55
CA PRO A 32 -10.59 10.80 -60.61
C PRO A 32 -9.90 12.22 -60.61
N THR A 33 -8.75 12.35 -59.94
CA THR A 33 -7.52 13.16 -60.26
C THR A 33 -6.98 14.12 -59.16
N ALA A 34 -5.67 14.00 -58.92
CA ALA A 34 -4.76 14.88 -58.16
C ALA A 34 -4.19 16.01 -59.10
N PRO A 35 -3.10 16.78 -58.84
CA PRO A 35 -2.23 16.97 -57.65
C PRO A 35 -1.78 18.47 -57.41
N THR A 36 -0.78 18.67 -56.51
CA THR A 36 0.32 19.68 -56.51
C THR A 36 0.35 20.86 -55.49
N HIS A 37 1.50 20.93 -54.77
CA HIS A 37 2.37 22.07 -54.36
C HIS A 37 1.75 23.47 -54.09
N ASN A 38 2.11 24.27 -53.06
CA ASN A 38 3.44 24.70 -52.60
C ASN A 38 3.34 25.63 -51.36
N LYS A 39 4.43 25.68 -50.59
CA LYS A 39 5.01 26.71 -49.68
C LYS A 39 4.22 27.91 -49.09
N GLN A 40 4.44 28.02 -47.78
CA GLN A 40 4.96 29.17 -46.98
C GLN A 40 4.01 30.16 -46.26
N ARG A 41 4.26 30.16 -44.94
CA ARG A 41 4.39 31.28 -43.98
C ARG A 41 3.15 31.86 -43.28
N ASN A 42 3.18 31.63 -41.96
CA ASN A 42 3.15 32.60 -40.87
C ASN A 42 1.83 32.92 -40.14
N VAL A 43 1.90 32.66 -38.83
CA VAL A 43 1.22 33.28 -37.68
C VAL A 43 -0.31 33.14 -37.62
N ASP A 44 -0.84 32.34 -36.70
CA ASP A 44 -1.47 32.84 -35.46
C ASP A 44 -2.10 31.73 -34.58
N VAL A 45 -2.25 32.09 -33.31
CA VAL A 45 -2.76 31.33 -32.16
C VAL A 45 -4.30 31.34 -32.11
N SER A 46 -4.95 30.19 -31.91
CA SER A 46 -6.29 29.98 -31.27
C SER A 46 -6.80 28.56 -31.60
N VAL A 47 -6.93 27.63 -30.64
CA VAL A 47 -8.03 27.40 -29.67
C VAL A 47 -9.42 27.33 -30.33
N LEU A 48 -9.99 26.12 -30.37
CA LEU A 48 -11.34 25.83 -30.85
C LEU A 48 -12.11 24.91 -29.90
N ALA A 49 -13.43 25.14 -29.90
CA ALA A 49 -14.56 24.39 -29.34
C ALA A 49 -14.93 24.72 -27.87
N ARG A 50 -15.97 25.55 -27.62
CA ARG A 50 -17.44 25.36 -27.80
C ARG A 50 -18.09 24.41 -26.78
N LEU A 51 -18.97 24.97 -25.93
CA LEU A 51 -20.31 24.52 -25.49
C LEU A 51 -20.74 25.41 -24.31
N SER A 52 -21.56 26.45 -24.51
CA SER A 52 -23.04 26.46 -24.49
C SER A 52 -23.65 26.27 -23.08
N PHE A 53 -23.89 27.39 -22.40
CA PHE A 53 -24.72 27.54 -21.20
C PHE A 53 -26.20 27.70 -21.59
N ILE A 54 -27.10 27.06 -20.83
CA ILE A 54 -28.54 27.34 -20.83
C ILE A 54 -28.91 27.83 -19.43
N ALA A 55 -29.38 29.07 -19.35
CA ALA A 55 -30.01 29.67 -18.18
C ALA A 55 -31.47 29.97 -18.52
N ILE A 56 -32.40 29.62 -17.64
CA ILE A 56 -33.81 30.00 -17.73
C ILE A 56 -34.12 30.86 -16.51
N THR A 57 -34.49 32.12 -16.79
CA THR A 57 -35.14 33.04 -15.86
C THR A 57 -36.61 33.18 -16.25
N VAL A 58 -37.49 33.32 -15.27
CA VAL A 58 -38.85 33.84 -15.47
C VAL A 58 -39.04 35.03 -14.54
N SER A 59 -39.54 36.10 -15.15
CA SER A 59 -39.72 37.47 -14.68
C SER A 59 -41.08 37.69 -14.05
N CYS A 60 -41.21 38.70 -13.18
CA CYS A 60 -42.34 39.64 -13.25
C CYS A 60 -42.05 40.95 -12.48
N ALA A 61 -42.15 42.07 -13.20
CA ALA A 61 -42.17 43.47 -12.75
C ALA A 61 -43.59 43.87 -12.25
N PRO A 62 -43.98 45.14 -11.94
CA PRO A 62 -43.30 46.43 -12.20
C PRO A 62 -43.49 47.60 -11.17
N VAL A 63 -42.94 48.76 -11.55
CA VAL A 63 -43.35 50.18 -11.30
C VAL A 63 -42.59 50.98 -10.22
N ASP A 64 -41.82 51.94 -10.71
CA ASP A 64 -41.33 53.13 -10.00
C ASP A 64 -42.42 54.21 -9.89
N LEU A 65 -42.53 54.85 -8.72
CA LEU A 65 -43.03 56.22 -8.60
C LEU A 65 -42.29 56.96 -7.48
N SER A 66 -41.72 58.10 -7.83
CA SER A 66 -41.04 59.07 -6.97
C SER A 66 -41.95 59.70 -5.91
N ALA A 67 -41.46 59.89 -4.67
CA ALA A 67 -41.83 61.02 -3.81
C ALA A 67 -40.84 61.23 -2.65
N GLN A 68 -40.34 62.46 -2.53
CA GLN A 68 -39.63 62.99 -1.36
C GLN A 68 -40.62 63.37 -0.23
N SER A 69 -40.05 63.43 0.98
CA SER A 69 -40.46 64.19 2.19
C SER A 69 -41.32 63.48 3.26
N SER A 70 -40.72 63.46 4.47
CA SER A 70 -41.20 63.12 5.82
C SER A 70 -42.31 64.07 6.33
N PRO A 71 -42.82 64.01 7.60
CA PRO A 71 -42.59 63.07 8.73
C PRO A 71 -43.88 62.69 9.55
N THR A 72 -43.67 62.00 10.68
CA THR A 72 -44.50 61.94 11.92
C THR A 72 -45.81 61.15 11.93
N ALA A 73 -45.82 60.02 12.67
CA ALA A 73 -46.66 59.82 13.87
C ALA A 73 -46.35 58.45 14.50
N ALA A 74 -46.11 58.46 15.81
CA ALA A 74 -45.91 57.28 16.63
C ALA A 74 -47.21 56.48 16.81
N SER A 75 -47.13 55.15 16.81
CA SER A 75 -47.94 54.29 17.69
C SER A 75 -47.38 52.86 17.70
N SER A 76 -47.15 52.41 18.92
CA SER A 76 -46.72 51.11 19.41
C SER A 76 -47.36 49.87 18.78
N ALA A 77 -46.57 48.80 18.62
CA ALA A 77 -46.82 47.51 19.27
C ALA A 77 -45.65 46.50 19.10
N ALA A 78 -45.10 46.09 20.24
CA ALA A 78 -44.66 44.73 20.58
C ALA A 78 -43.54 44.03 19.78
N SER A 79 -42.34 44.09 20.37
CA SER A 79 -41.52 42.94 20.80
C SER A 79 -41.43 41.70 19.89
N VAL A 80 -40.31 41.59 19.18
CA VAL A 80 -39.45 40.39 19.23
C VAL A 80 -38.01 40.89 19.20
N THR A 81 -37.34 40.96 20.35
CA THR A 81 -35.87 41.00 20.39
C THR A 81 -35.39 39.62 19.99
N THR A 82 -35.19 39.41 18.69
CA THR A 82 -34.35 38.31 18.24
C THR A 82 -32.93 38.64 18.67
N ASP A 83 -32.43 37.96 19.70
CA ASP A 83 -31.00 37.67 19.85
C ASP A 83 -30.57 36.96 18.56
N SER A 84 -30.25 37.75 17.55
CA SER A 84 -29.97 37.31 16.20
C SER A 84 -28.53 37.68 15.93
N VAL A 85 -27.64 36.73 16.25
CA VAL A 85 -26.22 36.67 15.86
C VAL A 85 -26.07 36.50 14.32
N ALA A 86 -26.90 37.17 13.52
CA ALA A 86 -27.06 36.90 12.09
C ALA A 86 -26.99 38.15 11.20
N ASP A 87 -26.52 39.29 11.72
CA ASP A 87 -26.23 40.47 10.90
C ASP A 87 -24.73 40.53 10.55
N ASP A 88 -24.39 40.68 9.26
CA ASP A 88 -23.02 40.71 8.76
C ASP A 88 -22.18 41.83 9.41
N GLN A 89 -22.82 42.95 9.77
CA GLN A 89 -22.14 44.02 10.51
C GLN A 89 -21.72 43.58 11.91
N THR A 90 -22.59 42.87 12.64
CA THR A 90 -22.27 42.34 13.97
C THR A 90 -21.15 41.31 13.91
N LEU A 91 -21.10 40.49 12.85
CA LEU A 91 -20.03 39.51 12.63
C LEU A 91 -18.68 40.19 12.34
N ARG A 92 -18.66 41.26 11.53
CA ARG A 92 -17.45 42.04 11.26
C ARG A 92 -16.93 42.75 12.50
N HIS A 93 -17.82 43.36 13.30
CA HIS A 93 -17.43 43.98 14.56
C HIS A 93 -16.89 42.95 15.56
N ALA A 94 -17.55 41.80 15.71
CA ALA A 94 -17.07 40.71 16.55
C ALA A 94 -15.68 40.23 16.12
N ARG A 95 -15.43 40.09 14.81
CA ARG A 95 -14.11 39.70 14.27
C ARG A 95 -13.03 40.72 14.62
N GLN A 96 -13.31 42.02 14.45
CA GLN A 96 -12.36 43.08 14.82
C GLN A 96 -12.03 43.06 16.31
N HIS A 97 -13.03 42.81 17.17
CA HIS A 97 -12.81 42.68 18.61
C HIS A 97 -11.96 41.44 18.95
N ILE A 98 -12.22 40.28 18.33
CA ILE A 98 -11.41 39.06 18.54
C ILE A 98 -9.96 39.26 18.08
N GLU A 99 -9.75 39.94 16.95
CA GLU A 99 -8.42 40.28 16.44
C GLU A 99 -7.70 41.29 17.37
N ALA A 100 -8.42 42.25 17.96
CA ALA A 100 -7.88 43.26 18.88
C ALA A 100 -7.58 42.72 20.28
N ASP A 101 -8.36 41.75 20.78
CA ASP A 101 -8.15 41.10 22.09
C ASP A 101 -6.87 40.23 22.13
N GLY A 102 -6.14 40.12 21.01
CA GLY A 102 -4.84 39.47 20.99
C GLY A 102 -4.90 37.96 21.23
N VAL A 103 -6.03 37.32 20.89
CA VAL A 103 -6.20 35.85 20.93
C VAL A 103 -5.09 35.13 20.13
N HIS A 104 -4.47 35.82 19.18
CA HIS A 104 -3.35 35.36 18.35
C HIS A 104 -1.95 35.74 18.86
N SER A 105 -1.79 36.31 20.06
CA SER A 105 -0.49 36.77 20.54
C SER A 105 0.47 35.59 20.76
N SER A 106 1.60 35.61 20.04
CA SER A 106 2.69 34.63 20.11
C SER A 106 3.55 34.76 21.38
N ASP A 107 3.34 35.82 22.16
CA ASP A 107 4.19 36.23 23.28
C ASP A 107 3.69 35.70 24.64
N ALA A 108 2.76 34.75 24.63
CA ALA A 108 2.26 34.12 25.85
C ALA A 108 3.38 33.35 26.56
N THR A 109 3.66 33.70 27.82
CA THR A 109 4.54 32.93 28.69
C THR A 109 3.90 31.57 28.96
N PHE A 110 4.49 30.54 28.37
CA PHE A 110 3.97 29.18 28.44
C PHE A 110 4.14 28.60 29.86
N ASP A 111 3.04 28.09 30.43
CA ASP A 111 3.03 27.40 31.71
C ASP A 111 3.04 25.88 31.50
N PRO A 112 4.11 25.15 31.85
CA PRO A 112 4.14 23.68 31.71
C PRO A 112 3.06 22.97 32.53
N GLY A 113 2.44 23.65 33.49
CA GLY A 113 1.39 23.13 34.34
C GLY A 113 1.95 22.45 35.59
N TRP A 114 1.15 22.43 36.65
CA TRP A 114 1.56 21.93 37.96
C TRP A 114 1.87 20.42 38.00
N TRP A 115 1.37 19.65 37.02
CA TRP A 115 1.61 18.20 36.88
C TRP A 115 2.99 17.86 36.33
N GLN A 116 3.65 18.78 35.61
CA GLN A 116 4.90 18.48 34.90
C GLN A 116 6.00 17.85 35.77
N PRO A 117 6.32 18.36 36.98
CA PRO A 117 7.33 17.73 37.84
C PRO A 117 6.90 16.37 38.40
N LEU A 118 5.61 16.02 38.33
CA LEU A 118 5.07 14.74 38.78
C LEU A 118 5.12 13.68 37.66
N VAL A 119 4.92 14.08 36.40
CA VAL A 119 4.94 13.17 35.23
C VAL A 119 6.26 12.39 35.13
N SER A 120 7.38 13.05 35.46
CA SER A 120 8.73 12.48 35.44
C SER A 120 9.11 11.68 36.69
N GLN A 121 8.19 11.51 37.65
CA GLN A 121 8.39 10.68 38.84
C GLN A 121 7.82 9.28 38.64
N PRO A 122 8.42 8.24 39.26
CA PRO A 122 7.89 6.88 39.19
C PRO A 122 6.52 6.79 39.88
N ILE A 123 5.54 6.19 39.21
CA ILE A 123 4.20 5.95 39.77
C ILE A 123 4.21 4.68 40.64
N ARG A 124 5.07 3.70 40.28
CA ARG A 124 5.22 2.41 40.94
C ARG A 124 6.67 2.27 41.43
N PRO A 125 7.00 2.75 42.64
CA PRO A 125 8.38 2.75 43.13
C PRO A 125 8.95 1.35 43.36
N GLU A 126 8.11 0.31 43.42
CA GLU A 126 8.54 -1.09 43.56
C GLU A 126 8.92 -1.74 42.22
N ASP A 127 8.44 -1.20 41.10
CA ASP A 127 8.76 -1.70 39.77
C ASP A 127 10.08 -1.06 39.26
N PRO A 128 10.93 -1.79 38.53
CA PRO A 128 12.05 -1.16 37.83
C PRO A 128 11.51 -0.09 36.86
N SER A 129 12.23 1.02 36.71
CA SER A 129 11.82 2.15 35.86
C SER A 129 12.86 2.51 34.81
N ALA A 130 12.43 2.73 33.57
CA ALA A 130 13.23 3.23 32.46
C ALA A 130 12.84 4.68 32.18
N ARG A 131 13.81 5.58 32.29
CA ARG A 131 13.66 7.00 31.96
C ARG A 131 14.04 7.19 30.51
N LEU A 132 13.10 7.63 29.67
CA LEU A 132 13.31 7.75 28.23
C LEU A 132 13.01 9.19 27.77
N THR A 133 13.88 9.71 26.91
CA THR A 133 13.58 10.87 26.06
C THR A 133 12.96 10.37 24.75
N LEU A 134 12.30 11.25 24.02
CA LEU A 134 11.75 10.99 22.70
C LEU A 134 12.87 10.56 21.75
N ASP A 135 14.02 11.22 21.79
CA ASP A 135 15.14 10.88 20.91
C ASP A 135 15.70 9.49 21.23
N ASP A 136 15.84 9.13 22.52
CA ASP A 136 16.22 7.76 22.93
C ASP A 136 15.17 6.73 22.49
N THR A 137 13.87 7.03 22.63
CA THR A 137 12.83 6.10 22.15
C THR A 137 12.86 5.89 20.64
N LEU A 138 13.21 6.92 19.87
CA LEU A 138 13.31 6.81 18.41
C LEU A 138 14.57 6.05 17.99
N LEU A 139 15.70 6.25 18.67
CA LEU A 139 16.93 5.48 18.45
C LEU A 139 16.71 4.00 18.77
N ARG A 140 16.14 3.69 19.94
CA ARG A 140 15.78 2.31 20.31
C ARG A 140 14.80 1.70 19.31
N ALA A 141 13.85 2.47 18.78
CA ALA A 141 12.96 1.99 17.73
C ALA A 141 13.73 1.67 16.44
N LEU A 142 14.67 2.52 16.01
CA LEU A 142 15.50 2.26 14.83
C LEU A 142 16.33 0.98 14.95
N GLU A 143 16.81 0.67 16.16
CA GLU A 143 17.65 -0.49 16.44
C GLU A 143 16.82 -1.78 16.63
N HIS A 144 15.77 -1.72 17.45
CA HIS A 144 15.06 -2.91 17.93
C HIS A 144 13.70 -3.15 17.25
N SER A 145 13.10 -2.16 16.59
CA SER A 145 11.76 -2.33 16.02
C SER A 145 11.79 -3.36 14.90
N ARG A 146 11.02 -4.44 15.09
CA ARG A 146 10.83 -5.50 14.08
C ARG A 146 10.21 -4.95 12.80
N GLN A 147 9.34 -3.94 12.94
CA GLN A 147 8.71 -3.28 11.80
C GLN A 147 9.74 -2.55 10.93
N ILE A 148 10.73 -1.90 11.53
CA ILE A 148 11.83 -1.24 10.81
C ILE A 148 12.76 -2.26 10.16
N GLN A 149 13.05 -3.38 10.84
CA GLN A 149 13.83 -4.48 10.24
C GLN A 149 13.18 -5.01 8.95
N VAL A 150 11.87 -5.24 8.97
CA VAL A 150 11.10 -5.63 7.76
C VAL A 150 11.23 -4.60 6.63
N PHE A 151 11.21 -3.31 6.96
CA PHE A 151 11.39 -2.26 5.95
C PHE A 151 12.81 -2.27 5.37
N ARG A 152 13.84 -2.45 6.21
CA ARG A 152 15.25 -2.48 5.78
C ARG A 152 15.57 -3.62 4.81
N ASP A 153 14.88 -4.75 4.93
CA ASP A 153 15.10 -5.91 4.05
C ASP A 153 14.55 -5.71 2.64
N LEU A 154 13.52 -4.86 2.46
CA LEU A 154 12.85 -4.66 1.18
C LEU A 154 13.80 -4.26 0.02
N PRO A 155 14.67 -3.23 0.15
CA PRO A 155 15.61 -2.87 -0.90
C PRO A 155 16.66 -3.96 -1.15
N LEU A 156 17.07 -4.70 -0.12
CA LEU A 156 18.01 -5.83 -0.25
C LEU A 156 17.38 -6.97 -1.07
N ILE A 157 16.09 -7.27 -0.83
CA ILE A 157 15.33 -8.23 -1.65
C ILE A 157 15.22 -7.75 -3.10
N ARG A 158 15.05 -6.44 -3.35
CA ARG A 158 15.00 -5.90 -4.72
C ARG A 158 16.37 -5.90 -5.41
N GLU A 159 17.45 -5.81 -4.63
CA GLU A 159 18.80 -5.93 -5.14
C GLU A 159 19.08 -7.34 -5.69
N THR A 160 18.56 -8.40 -5.04
CA THR A 160 18.70 -9.76 -5.59
C THR A 160 17.98 -9.92 -6.93
N THR A 161 16.86 -9.21 -7.16
CA THR A 161 16.18 -9.20 -8.47
C THR A 161 17.04 -8.57 -9.58
N ILE A 162 17.96 -7.65 -9.24
CA ILE A 162 18.93 -7.12 -10.21
C ILE A 162 19.89 -8.24 -10.62
N ILE A 163 20.38 -9.01 -9.65
CA ILE A 163 21.27 -10.14 -9.90
C ILE A 163 20.56 -11.21 -10.73
N GLU A 164 19.31 -11.55 -10.40
CA GLU A 164 18.49 -12.49 -11.20
C GLU A 164 18.32 -12.03 -12.65
N ALA A 165 18.07 -10.73 -12.85
CA ALA A 165 17.93 -10.17 -14.19
C ALA A 165 19.26 -10.17 -14.95
N ASP A 166 20.39 -9.95 -14.26
CA ASP A 166 21.73 -9.95 -14.87
C ASP A 166 22.21 -11.38 -15.17
N ALA A 167 21.84 -12.36 -14.35
CA ALA A 167 22.15 -13.78 -14.53
C ALA A 167 21.55 -14.38 -15.81
N ALA A 168 20.56 -13.72 -16.43
CA ALA A 168 20.09 -14.07 -17.77
C ALA A 168 21.20 -14.01 -18.85
N PHE A 169 22.33 -13.35 -18.56
CA PHE A 169 23.50 -13.25 -19.42
C PHE A 169 24.67 -14.16 -18.98
N ASP A 170 24.45 -15.07 -18.03
CA ASP A 170 25.47 -16.01 -17.57
C ASP A 170 25.66 -17.18 -18.54
N TRP A 171 26.79 -17.86 -18.39
CA TRP A 171 27.05 -19.11 -19.11
C TRP A 171 26.20 -20.22 -18.51
N THR A 172 25.49 -20.96 -19.36
CA THR A 172 24.73 -22.14 -18.96
C THR A 172 25.38 -23.38 -19.59
N ALA A 173 25.81 -24.30 -18.74
CA ALA A 173 26.22 -25.63 -19.16
C ALA A 173 24.99 -26.51 -19.29
N PHE A 174 24.93 -27.33 -20.34
CA PHE A 174 23.82 -28.25 -20.55
C PHE A 174 24.33 -29.61 -21.02
N THR A 175 23.53 -30.64 -20.74
CA THR A 175 23.72 -31.99 -21.26
C THR A 175 22.35 -32.55 -21.59
N GLU A 176 22.23 -33.16 -22.76
CA GLU A 176 21.00 -33.77 -23.25
C GLU A 176 21.36 -35.12 -23.85
N ALA A 177 20.63 -36.17 -23.48
CA ALA A 177 20.76 -37.50 -24.05
C ALA A 177 19.36 -37.96 -24.49
N ARG A 178 19.28 -38.48 -25.70
CA ARG A 178 18.03 -38.89 -26.34
C ARG A 178 18.25 -40.22 -27.05
N TRP A 179 17.41 -41.20 -26.75
CA TRP A 179 17.31 -42.47 -27.46
C TRP A 179 15.97 -42.47 -28.20
N ASP A 180 16.04 -42.56 -29.52
CA ASP A 180 14.88 -42.72 -30.38
C ASP A 180 14.89 -44.14 -30.95
N ASP A 181 13.75 -44.80 -30.87
CA ASP A 181 13.46 -46.08 -31.50
C ASP A 181 12.23 -45.85 -32.38
N THR A 182 12.44 -45.94 -33.70
CA THR A 182 11.42 -45.61 -34.69
C THR A 182 11.18 -46.77 -35.63
N THR A 183 9.91 -47.09 -35.84
CA THR A 183 9.48 -48.16 -36.74
C THR A 183 8.39 -47.62 -37.66
N ASP A 184 8.77 -47.20 -38.86
CA ASP A 184 7.86 -46.55 -39.80
C ASP A 184 7.60 -47.46 -41.02
N PRO A 185 6.34 -47.62 -41.48
CA PRO A 185 6.06 -48.39 -42.69
C PRO A 185 6.62 -47.71 -43.93
N ILE A 186 7.29 -48.47 -44.79
CA ILE A 186 7.90 -47.94 -46.02
C ILE A 186 7.13 -48.34 -47.28
N GLY A 187 6.94 -47.38 -48.17
CA GLY A 187 6.20 -47.56 -49.44
C GLY A 187 7.10 -47.76 -50.67
N ASN A 188 8.42 -47.82 -50.49
CA ASN A 188 9.42 -47.89 -51.56
C ASN A 188 10.64 -48.70 -51.10
N SER A 189 11.16 -49.55 -51.99
CA SER A 189 12.38 -50.35 -51.75
C SER A 189 13.67 -49.52 -51.69
N LEU A 190 13.68 -48.26 -52.14
CA LEU A 190 14.85 -47.38 -52.02
C LEU A 190 15.07 -46.84 -50.60
N THR A 191 14.16 -47.09 -49.65
CA THR A 191 14.29 -46.59 -48.27
C THR A 191 15.14 -47.54 -47.40
N ALA A 192 14.88 -48.84 -47.44
CA ALA A 192 15.62 -49.85 -46.66
C ALA A 192 16.20 -51.01 -47.49
N GLY A 193 15.87 -51.09 -48.79
CA GLY A 193 16.17 -52.23 -49.64
C GLY A 193 14.91 -52.99 -50.07
N GLY A 194 15.07 -54.00 -50.94
CA GLY A 194 13.98 -54.89 -51.34
C GLY A 194 13.47 -55.75 -50.18
N ASP A 195 12.17 -56.09 -50.18
CA ASP A 195 11.48 -56.94 -49.20
C ASP A 195 11.40 -56.44 -47.73
N VAL A 196 11.74 -55.17 -47.47
CA VAL A 196 11.54 -54.54 -46.16
C VAL A 196 10.18 -53.83 -46.11
N ARG A 197 9.36 -54.10 -45.07
CA ARG A 197 8.04 -53.48 -44.88
C ARG A 197 8.03 -52.31 -43.89
N PHE A 198 8.96 -52.30 -42.95
CA PHE A 198 9.12 -51.27 -41.92
C PHE A 198 10.59 -50.85 -41.86
N PHE A 199 10.84 -49.55 -41.81
CA PHE A 199 12.13 -48.98 -41.52
C PHE A 199 12.29 -48.89 -40.01
N GLU A 200 13.28 -49.61 -39.49
CA GLU A 200 13.64 -49.64 -38.08
C GLU A 200 14.94 -48.84 -37.93
N ASP A 201 14.91 -47.77 -37.13
CA ASP A 201 16.04 -46.89 -36.86
C ASP A 201 16.15 -46.66 -35.36
N HIS A 202 17.26 -47.10 -34.77
CA HIS A 202 17.59 -46.82 -33.38
C HIS A 202 18.73 -45.81 -33.33
N ARG A 203 18.50 -44.74 -32.57
CA ARG A 203 19.40 -43.59 -32.53
C ARG A 203 19.60 -43.14 -31.11
N LEU A 204 20.84 -43.25 -30.63
CA LEU A 204 21.32 -42.52 -29.46
C LEU A 204 21.94 -41.20 -29.91
N SER A 205 21.57 -40.11 -29.26
CA SER A 205 22.30 -38.85 -29.37
C SER A 205 22.52 -38.24 -28.00
N ALA A 206 23.77 -37.93 -27.69
CA ALA A 206 24.17 -37.23 -26.47
C ALA A 206 24.86 -35.92 -26.88
N ARG A 207 24.44 -34.79 -26.32
CA ARG A 207 25.14 -33.52 -26.50
C ARG A 207 25.43 -32.86 -25.17
N ALA A 208 26.61 -32.28 -25.06
CA ALA A 208 27.02 -31.49 -23.91
C ALA A 208 27.70 -30.22 -24.39
N GLY A 209 27.44 -29.09 -23.73
CA GLY A 209 27.94 -27.81 -24.20
C GLY A 209 27.70 -26.65 -23.24
N LEU A 210 28.14 -25.49 -23.68
CA LEU A 210 27.98 -24.19 -23.03
C LEU A 210 27.19 -23.27 -23.96
N ARG A 211 26.25 -22.53 -23.40
CA ARG A 211 25.52 -21.49 -24.13
C ARG A 211 25.37 -20.23 -23.29
N ARG A 212 25.38 -19.08 -23.95
CA ARG A 212 25.24 -17.77 -23.31
C ARG A 212 24.56 -16.78 -24.23
N ARG A 213 23.65 -15.98 -23.67
CA ARG A 213 23.13 -14.78 -24.30
C ARG A 213 24.00 -13.59 -23.92
N THR A 214 24.43 -12.82 -24.90
CA THR A 214 25.27 -11.63 -24.70
C THR A 214 24.41 -10.39 -24.45
N ARG A 215 24.98 -9.37 -23.81
CA ARG A 215 24.31 -8.08 -23.57
C ARG A 215 23.93 -7.34 -24.86
N SER A 216 24.58 -7.64 -25.99
CA SER A 216 24.19 -7.10 -27.32
C SER A 216 22.99 -7.81 -27.95
N GLY A 217 22.53 -8.93 -27.36
CA GLY A 217 21.43 -9.76 -27.84
C GLY A 217 21.86 -10.97 -28.65
N ALA A 218 23.16 -11.19 -28.86
CA ALA A 218 23.66 -12.36 -29.57
C ALA A 218 23.56 -13.61 -28.70
N ASP A 219 23.15 -14.72 -29.29
CA ASP A 219 23.18 -16.05 -28.67
C ASP A 219 24.43 -16.80 -29.18
N LEU A 220 25.22 -17.30 -28.24
CA LEU A 220 26.45 -18.06 -28.47
C LEU A 220 26.28 -19.45 -27.87
N GLU A 221 26.47 -20.49 -28.68
CA GLU A 221 26.33 -21.88 -28.25
C GLU A 221 27.51 -22.71 -28.79
N LEU A 222 28.21 -23.41 -27.90
CA LEU A 222 29.27 -24.35 -28.24
C LEU A 222 28.93 -25.71 -27.62
N TYR A 223 28.78 -26.75 -28.43
CA TYR A 223 28.48 -28.08 -27.93
C TYR A 223 29.15 -29.19 -28.72
N GLN A 224 29.48 -30.26 -28.03
CA GLN A 224 29.84 -31.55 -28.62
C GLN A 224 28.59 -32.42 -28.66
N ARG A 225 28.29 -33.00 -29.82
CA ARG A 225 27.32 -34.07 -29.99
C ARG A 225 28.05 -35.37 -30.29
N LEU A 226 27.64 -36.45 -29.64
CA LEU A 226 28.01 -37.83 -29.93
C LEU A 226 26.72 -38.56 -30.28
N GLY A 227 26.80 -39.53 -31.19
CA GLY A 227 25.65 -40.32 -31.57
C GLY A 227 26.05 -41.73 -31.96
N PHE A 228 25.10 -42.63 -31.77
CA PHE A 228 25.10 -43.98 -32.28
C PHE A 228 23.81 -44.14 -33.09
N GLN A 229 23.91 -44.69 -34.29
CA GLN A 229 22.75 -44.94 -35.12
C GLN A 229 22.91 -46.30 -35.79
N ASP A 230 21.89 -47.15 -35.67
CA ASP A 230 21.77 -48.39 -36.42
C ASP A 230 20.40 -48.42 -37.12
N ASN A 231 20.36 -49.01 -38.32
CA ASN A 231 19.08 -49.22 -38.99
C ASN A 231 19.12 -50.41 -39.95
N ASN A 232 17.94 -50.85 -40.34
CA ASN A 232 17.78 -52.01 -41.22
C ASN A 232 17.94 -51.69 -42.73
N SER A 233 18.53 -50.53 -43.11
CA SER A 233 18.67 -50.13 -44.50
C SER A 233 19.96 -50.63 -45.15
N GLN A 234 19.83 -51.31 -46.30
CA GLN A 234 20.99 -51.74 -47.11
C GLN A 234 21.80 -50.57 -47.69
N PHE A 235 21.29 -49.35 -47.65
CA PHE A 235 21.95 -48.13 -48.14
C PHE A 235 22.64 -47.34 -47.02
N PHE A 236 22.51 -47.77 -45.76
CA PHE A 236 23.17 -47.16 -44.63
C PHE A 236 24.53 -47.81 -44.43
N VAL A 237 25.59 -47.18 -44.94
CA VAL A 237 26.97 -47.69 -44.87
C VAL A 237 27.90 -46.59 -44.36
N PRO A 238 28.72 -46.86 -43.33
CA PRO A 238 28.78 -48.12 -42.55
C PRO A 238 27.53 -48.30 -41.66
N ASP A 239 27.23 -49.50 -41.20
CA ASP A 239 26.18 -49.78 -40.20
C ASP A 239 26.73 -50.80 -39.20
N PRO A 240 26.65 -50.59 -37.87
CA PRO A 240 26.17 -49.39 -37.17
C PRO A 240 27.13 -48.19 -37.31
N GLN A 241 26.62 -46.96 -37.14
CA GLN A 241 27.39 -45.71 -37.23
C GLN A 241 27.65 -45.05 -35.89
N GLY A 242 28.92 -44.76 -35.62
CA GLY A 242 29.33 -43.78 -34.63
C GLY A 242 29.40 -42.39 -35.26
N THR A 243 28.78 -41.39 -34.64
CA THR A 243 28.84 -40.00 -35.13
C THR A 243 29.34 -39.07 -34.03
N ALA A 244 30.15 -38.08 -34.42
CA ALA A 244 30.54 -36.99 -33.55
C ALA A 244 30.45 -35.67 -34.29
N ARG A 245 30.01 -34.62 -33.59
CA ARG A 245 29.93 -33.27 -34.13
C ARG A 245 30.22 -32.22 -33.07
N LEU A 246 31.31 -31.49 -33.22
CA LEU A 246 31.55 -30.24 -32.50
C LEU A 246 30.86 -29.10 -33.25
N ASN A 247 29.99 -28.35 -32.59
CA ASN A 247 29.25 -27.25 -33.19
C ASN A 247 29.42 -25.95 -32.41
N LEU A 248 29.72 -24.87 -33.11
CA LEU A 248 29.73 -23.49 -32.64
C LEU A 248 28.69 -22.70 -33.42
N SER A 249 27.64 -22.28 -32.73
CA SER A 249 26.58 -21.43 -33.28
C SER A 249 26.68 -20.03 -32.69
N PHE A 250 26.60 -19.01 -33.55
CA PHE A 250 26.53 -17.62 -33.16
C PHE A 250 25.44 -16.93 -33.96
N THR A 251 24.41 -16.45 -33.26
CA THR A 251 23.25 -15.77 -33.84
C THR A 251 23.16 -14.36 -33.29
N GLN A 252 23.28 -13.34 -34.14
CA GLN A 252 23.25 -11.93 -33.73
C GLN A 252 22.03 -11.22 -34.34
N PRO A 253 21.09 -10.73 -33.52
CA PRO A 253 20.02 -9.87 -34.02
C PRO A 253 20.58 -8.52 -34.48
N LEU A 254 20.22 -8.12 -35.70
CA LEU A 254 20.63 -6.86 -36.35
C LEU A 254 19.54 -5.77 -36.28
N MET A 255 18.27 -6.17 -36.10
CA MET A 255 17.14 -5.25 -35.95
C MET A 255 16.40 -5.49 -34.63
N ARG A 256 15.23 -6.14 -34.64
CA ARG A 256 14.51 -6.49 -33.40
C ARG A 256 15.41 -7.33 -32.49
N GLY A 257 15.54 -6.95 -31.23
CA GLY A 257 16.42 -7.63 -30.26
C GLY A 257 17.88 -7.17 -30.23
N ARG A 258 18.33 -6.31 -31.16
CA ARG A 258 19.68 -5.73 -31.14
C ARG A 258 19.93 -4.76 -29.98
N GLY A 259 21.15 -4.83 -29.45
CA GLY A 259 21.76 -3.78 -28.64
C GLY A 259 21.48 -3.90 -27.15
N ARG A 260 22.28 -3.20 -26.34
CA ARG A 260 22.21 -3.27 -24.87
C ARG A 260 20.91 -2.72 -24.32
N GLN A 261 20.38 -1.63 -24.89
CA GLN A 261 19.17 -0.97 -24.39
C GLN A 261 17.95 -1.91 -24.34
N TYR A 262 17.79 -2.81 -25.32
CA TYR A 262 16.69 -3.77 -25.32
C TYR A 262 16.96 -4.95 -24.38
N ASN A 263 18.16 -5.53 -24.44
CA ASN A 263 18.49 -6.73 -23.67
C ASN A 263 18.65 -6.44 -22.17
N GLU A 264 19.36 -5.37 -21.79
CA GLU A 264 19.56 -4.96 -20.38
C GLU A 264 18.35 -4.23 -19.79
N SER A 265 17.24 -4.10 -20.53
CA SER A 265 16.05 -3.40 -20.06
C SER A 265 15.47 -3.98 -18.77
N LEU A 266 15.49 -5.31 -18.61
CA LEU A 266 15.05 -5.97 -17.38
C LEU A 266 15.96 -5.63 -16.19
N VAL A 267 17.28 -5.58 -16.40
CA VAL A 267 18.26 -5.16 -15.39
C VAL A 267 18.02 -3.70 -14.99
N LEU A 268 17.82 -2.82 -15.97
CA LEU A 268 17.51 -1.41 -15.71
C LEU A 268 16.17 -1.22 -14.98
N LEU A 269 15.16 -2.04 -15.31
CA LEU A 269 13.88 -2.03 -14.61
C LEU A 269 14.04 -2.50 -13.16
N ALA A 270 14.78 -3.58 -12.92
CA ALA A 270 15.09 -4.06 -11.57
C ALA A 270 15.85 -3.00 -10.75
N GLN A 271 16.80 -2.29 -11.35
CA GLN A 271 17.49 -1.16 -10.70
C GLN A 271 16.54 -0.02 -10.33
N ILE A 272 15.61 0.34 -11.22
CA ILE A 272 14.59 1.35 -10.91
C ILE A 272 13.69 0.88 -9.78
N ASP A 273 13.25 -0.39 -9.81
CA ASP A 273 12.38 -0.97 -8.79
C ASP A 273 13.07 -1.05 -7.41
N LYS A 274 14.39 -1.30 -7.37
CA LYS A 274 15.22 -1.20 -6.15
C LYS A 274 15.25 0.23 -5.59
N ASN A 275 15.44 1.23 -6.45
CA ASN A 275 15.40 2.63 -6.04
C ASN A 275 14.00 3.10 -5.61
N VAL A 276 12.93 2.52 -6.15
CA VAL A 276 11.54 2.77 -5.70
C VAL A 276 11.33 2.16 -4.30
N ALA A 277 11.87 0.97 -4.06
CA ALA A 277 11.84 0.35 -2.74
C ALA A 277 12.59 1.17 -1.68
N GLU A 278 13.73 1.78 -2.01
CA GLU A 278 14.43 2.69 -1.09
C GLU A 278 13.57 3.89 -0.66
N ASP A 279 12.88 4.55 -1.59
CA ASP A 279 11.97 5.65 -1.26
C ASP A 279 10.78 5.15 -0.41
N GLU A 280 10.30 3.93 -0.66
CA GLU A 280 9.22 3.31 0.11
C GLU A 280 9.64 3.04 1.55
N VAL A 281 10.86 2.56 1.77
CA VAL A 281 11.43 2.42 3.11
C VAL A 281 11.49 3.77 3.81
N GLN A 282 11.93 4.84 3.14
CA GLN A 282 11.94 6.18 3.73
C GLN A 282 10.54 6.63 4.16
N ARG A 283 9.52 6.41 3.32
CA ARG A 283 8.12 6.76 3.61
C ARG A 283 7.56 5.96 4.79
N GLN A 284 7.82 4.66 4.83
CA GLN A 284 7.38 3.75 5.88
C GLN A 284 8.08 4.06 7.20
N LEU A 285 9.39 4.33 7.16
CA LEU A 285 10.19 4.73 8.31
C LEU A 285 9.68 6.03 8.93
N GLN A 286 9.45 7.07 8.12
CA GLN A 286 8.88 8.34 8.61
C GLN A 286 7.52 8.14 9.27
N SER A 287 6.68 7.27 8.71
CA SER A 287 5.35 6.99 9.26
C SER A 287 5.44 6.21 10.59
N HIS A 288 6.36 5.25 10.70
CA HIS A 288 6.58 4.50 11.94
C HIS A 288 7.19 5.37 13.04
N LEU A 289 8.21 6.18 12.72
CA LEU A 289 8.82 7.11 13.68
C LEU A 289 7.82 8.15 14.19
N LEU A 290 6.91 8.63 13.32
CA LEU A 290 5.82 9.50 13.75
C LEU A 290 4.86 8.78 14.72
N GLU A 291 4.55 7.51 14.46
CA GLU A 291 3.68 6.73 15.35
C GLU A 291 4.34 6.45 16.71
N VAL A 292 5.66 6.19 16.74
CA VAL A 292 6.44 6.10 17.98
C VAL A 292 6.38 7.43 18.74
N ALA A 293 6.61 8.56 18.06
CA ALA A 293 6.52 9.89 18.68
C ALA A 293 5.12 10.18 19.23
N ARG A 294 4.06 9.82 18.49
CA ARG A 294 2.67 9.91 18.97
C ARG A 294 2.43 9.07 20.21
N SER A 295 2.90 7.83 20.24
CA SER A 295 2.76 6.95 21.39
C SER A 295 3.55 7.44 22.61
N TYR A 296 4.73 8.02 22.41
CA TYR A 296 5.53 8.62 23.47
C TYR A 296 4.81 9.80 24.12
N TRP A 297 4.33 10.77 23.32
CA TRP A 297 3.62 11.92 23.87
C TRP A 297 2.22 11.55 24.40
N ALA A 298 1.57 10.51 23.87
CA ALA A 298 0.36 9.95 24.47
C ALA A 298 0.61 9.37 25.87
N LEU A 299 1.74 8.68 26.09
CA LEU A 299 2.12 8.22 27.43
C LEU A 299 2.35 9.41 28.37
N HIS A 300 3.03 10.46 27.91
CA HIS A 300 3.19 11.69 28.69
C HIS A 300 1.83 12.29 29.09
N LEU A 301 0.89 12.39 28.14
CA LEU A 301 -0.48 12.87 28.40
C LEU A 301 -1.19 12.00 29.44
N GLU A 302 -1.24 10.68 29.27
CA GLU A 302 -1.95 9.78 30.19
C GLU A 302 -1.39 9.83 31.62
N ARG A 303 -0.06 10.00 31.77
CA ARG A 303 0.56 10.21 33.09
C ARG A 303 0.12 11.54 33.70
N ALA A 304 0.07 12.62 32.92
CA ALA A 304 -0.41 13.91 33.42
C ALA A 304 -1.90 13.87 33.82
N VAL A 305 -2.73 13.21 33.00
CA VAL A 305 -4.15 12.97 33.30
C VAL A 305 -4.32 12.16 34.57
N LEU A 306 -3.48 11.15 34.82
CA LEU A 306 -3.51 10.42 36.09
C LEU A 306 -3.31 11.35 37.29
N TYR A 307 -2.30 12.23 37.27
CA TYR A 307 -2.08 13.17 38.37
C TYR A 307 -3.22 14.18 38.52
N GLN A 308 -3.79 14.64 37.42
CA GLN A 308 -4.99 15.48 37.42
C GLN A 308 -6.19 14.77 38.09
N LYS A 309 -6.42 13.48 37.78
CA LYS A 309 -7.47 12.67 38.44
C LYS A 309 -7.17 12.39 39.91
N ILE A 310 -5.91 12.19 40.29
CA ILE A 310 -5.50 12.10 41.71
C ILE A 310 -5.85 13.40 42.45
N ASN A 311 -5.52 14.56 41.88
CA ASN A 311 -5.82 15.85 42.49
C ASN A 311 -7.34 16.09 42.60
N SER A 312 -8.10 15.72 41.56
CA SER A 312 -9.57 15.77 41.61
C SER A 312 -10.15 14.88 42.71
N TYR A 313 -9.63 13.66 42.89
CA TYR A 313 -10.01 12.77 43.99
C TYR A 313 -9.68 13.37 45.36
N ILE A 314 -8.47 13.93 45.55
CA ILE A 314 -8.07 14.58 46.81
C ILE A 314 -8.97 15.77 47.13
N ARG A 315 -9.27 16.64 46.16
CA ARG A 315 -10.20 17.76 46.33
C ARG A 315 -11.62 17.30 46.71
N GLY A 316 -12.10 16.23 46.09
CA GLY A 316 -13.41 15.66 46.41
C GLY A 316 -13.43 15.03 47.81
N LYS A 317 -12.34 14.36 48.20
CA LYS A 317 -12.17 13.77 49.51
C LYS A 317 -12.14 14.83 50.62
N ASP A 318 -11.42 15.93 50.43
CA ASP A 318 -11.40 17.05 51.40
C ASP A 318 -12.81 17.61 51.63
N VAL A 319 -13.62 17.77 50.57
CA VAL A 319 -15.02 18.20 50.69
C VAL A 319 -15.86 17.17 51.47
N PHE A 320 -15.76 15.89 51.13
CA PHE A 320 -16.47 14.81 51.83
C PHE A 320 -16.07 14.72 53.32
N ASP A 321 -14.77 14.73 53.62
CA ASP A 321 -14.25 14.60 54.98
C ASP A 321 -14.72 15.78 55.86
N ARG A 322 -14.72 17.01 55.33
CA ARG A 322 -15.25 18.20 56.03
C ARG A 322 -16.75 18.11 56.30
N LEU A 323 -17.53 17.65 55.33
CA LEU A 323 -18.98 17.47 55.50
C LEU A 323 -19.28 16.35 56.51
N ASN A 324 -18.52 15.25 56.46
CA ASN A 324 -18.70 14.14 57.37
C ASN A 324 -18.32 14.49 58.82
N GLN A 325 -17.28 15.32 59.03
CA GLN A 325 -16.93 15.86 60.35
C GLN A 325 -18.01 16.80 60.91
N ARG A 326 -18.74 17.51 60.04
CA ARG A 326 -19.83 18.43 60.40
C ARG A 326 -21.21 17.78 60.44
N ARG A 327 -21.29 16.45 60.29
CA ARG A 327 -22.55 15.69 60.19
C ARG A 327 -23.50 15.92 61.36
N GLU A 328 -22.98 16.01 62.58
CA GLU A 328 -23.76 16.22 63.81
C GLU A 328 -23.85 17.70 64.21
N VAL A 329 -23.33 18.61 63.37
CA VAL A 329 -23.26 20.05 63.66
C VAL A 329 -24.19 20.82 62.74
N ASP A 330 -23.94 20.80 61.43
CA ASP A 330 -24.66 21.62 60.46
C ASP A 330 -24.61 21.11 59.00
N ALA A 331 -24.06 19.90 58.75
CA ALA A 331 -24.05 19.30 57.42
C ALA A 331 -25.29 18.43 57.18
N ARG A 332 -26.02 18.68 56.08
CA ARG A 332 -27.22 17.90 55.72
C ARG A 332 -26.83 16.53 55.17
N LEU A 333 -27.65 15.51 55.45
CA LEU A 333 -27.45 14.15 54.93
C LEU A 333 -27.36 14.12 53.38
N THR A 334 -28.18 14.92 52.69
CA THR A 334 -28.15 15.01 51.22
C THR A 334 -26.82 15.53 50.70
N GLN A 335 -26.19 16.48 51.39
CA GLN A 335 -24.88 17.01 51.02
C GLN A 335 -23.78 15.94 51.16
N ILE A 336 -23.83 15.15 52.24
CA ILE A 336 -22.88 14.06 52.48
C ILE A 336 -23.04 12.99 51.40
N ILE A 337 -24.28 12.58 51.08
CA ILE A 337 -24.55 11.58 50.04
C ILE A 337 -24.08 12.08 48.66
N SER A 338 -24.36 13.34 48.30
CA SER A 338 -23.89 13.91 47.04
C SER A 338 -22.36 13.96 46.97
N ALA A 339 -21.70 14.40 48.04
CA ALA A 339 -20.24 14.43 48.10
C ALA A 339 -19.63 13.01 48.05
N GLU A 340 -20.25 12.04 48.71
CA GLU A 340 -19.85 10.63 48.63
C GLU A 340 -20.01 10.10 47.20
N ALA A 341 -21.14 10.36 46.54
CA ALA A 341 -21.37 9.94 45.16
C ALA A 341 -20.32 10.51 44.21
N THR A 342 -20.00 11.80 44.31
CA THR A 342 -18.91 12.43 43.54
C THR A 342 -17.55 11.80 43.86
N LEU A 343 -17.24 11.54 45.14
CA LEU A 343 -15.99 10.89 45.54
C LEU A 343 -15.86 9.48 44.94
N LYS A 344 -16.93 8.68 44.98
CA LYS A 344 -16.95 7.34 44.36
C LYS A 344 -16.82 7.40 42.84
N SER A 345 -17.43 8.41 42.19
CA SER A 345 -17.25 8.65 40.75
C SER A 345 -15.79 8.93 40.41
N ARG A 346 -15.15 9.85 41.14
CA ARG A 346 -13.73 10.20 40.94
C ARG A 346 -12.79 9.04 41.24
N ALA A 347 -13.11 8.18 42.22
CA ALA A 347 -12.37 6.96 42.47
C ALA A 347 -12.43 5.98 41.29
N SER A 348 -13.60 5.84 40.65
CA SER A 348 -13.76 5.05 39.42
C SER A 348 -12.94 5.60 38.25
N GLU A 349 -12.97 6.92 38.04
CA GLU A 349 -12.15 7.60 37.03
C GLU A 349 -10.65 7.40 37.24
N LEU A 350 -10.19 7.45 38.50
CA LEU A 350 -8.79 7.19 38.85
C LEU A 350 -8.34 5.78 38.47
N VAL A 351 -9.19 4.77 38.68
CA VAL A 351 -8.92 3.39 38.25
C VAL A 351 -8.76 3.31 36.73
N ARG A 352 -9.61 4.02 35.98
CA ARG A 352 -9.52 4.09 34.51
C ARG A 352 -8.24 4.78 34.04
N ALA A 353 -7.88 5.92 34.65
CA ALA A 353 -6.65 6.64 34.33
C ALA A 353 -5.39 5.78 34.58
N ARG A 354 -5.36 5.00 35.67
CA ARG A 354 -4.25 4.07 35.95
C ARG A 354 -4.13 2.99 34.87
N ALA A 355 -5.26 2.45 34.40
CA ALA A 355 -5.24 1.48 33.31
C ALA A 355 -4.79 2.12 31.99
N ALA A 356 -5.18 3.37 31.72
CA ALA A 356 -4.78 4.10 30.51
C ALA A 356 -3.26 4.29 30.41
N VAL A 357 -2.58 4.63 31.51
CA VAL A 357 -1.11 4.69 31.57
C VAL A 357 -0.49 3.35 31.20
N LYS A 358 -0.93 2.23 31.81
CA LYS A 358 -0.40 0.90 31.49
C LYS A 358 -0.62 0.51 30.02
N ASN A 359 -1.76 0.88 29.45
CA ASN A 359 -2.06 0.64 28.04
C ASN A 359 -1.15 1.48 27.13
N ALA A 360 -0.90 2.75 27.47
CA ALA A 360 0.00 3.62 26.72
C ALA A 360 1.46 3.12 26.77
N GLU A 361 1.94 2.66 27.93
CA GLU A 361 3.25 2.00 28.05
C GLU A 361 3.32 0.75 27.16
N SER A 362 2.29 -0.10 27.19
CA SER A 362 2.24 -1.33 26.39
C SER A 362 2.24 -1.04 24.89
N ARG A 363 1.53 0.02 24.46
CA ARG A 363 1.55 0.49 23.06
C ARG A 363 2.95 0.94 22.67
N LEU A 364 3.62 1.74 23.50
CA LEU A 364 4.99 2.19 23.22
C LEU A 364 5.97 1.01 23.13
N ARG A 365 5.92 0.07 24.09
CA ARG A 365 6.71 -1.17 24.05
C ARG A 365 6.48 -1.96 22.75
N SER A 366 5.24 -2.05 22.29
CA SER A 366 4.90 -2.79 21.08
C SER A 366 5.47 -2.17 19.80
N LEU A 367 5.69 -0.85 19.77
CA LEU A 367 6.23 -0.13 18.61
C LEU A 367 7.77 -0.13 18.58
N VAL A 368 8.39 -0.03 19.76
CA VAL A 368 9.85 0.01 19.93
C VAL A 368 10.47 -1.40 19.90
N ASN A 369 9.79 -2.39 20.50
CA ASN A 369 10.23 -3.79 20.60
C ASN A 369 11.59 -4.02 21.28
N ASP A 370 12.08 -3.06 22.07
CA ASP A 370 13.30 -3.19 22.86
C ASP A 370 13.08 -4.14 24.06
N PRO A 371 13.82 -5.26 24.15
CA PRO A 371 13.70 -6.21 25.28
C PRO A 371 13.98 -5.59 26.65
N SER A 372 14.79 -4.54 26.73
CA SER A 372 15.10 -3.85 28.00
C SER A 372 13.92 -3.06 28.58
N LEU A 373 12.89 -2.80 27.77
CA LEU A 373 11.66 -2.11 28.19
C LEU A 373 10.53 -3.06 28.61
N CYS A 374 10.76 -4.38 28.55
CA CYS A 374 9.81 -5.38 29.02
C CYS A 374 9.66 -5.32 30.55
N ASP A 375 8.43 -5.31 31.04
CA ASP A 375 8.07 -5.32 32.47
C ASP A 375 8.64 -4.18 33.34
N VAL A 376 9.10 -3.10 32.70
CA VAL A 376 9.66 -1.91 33.35
C VAL A 376 8.71 -0.72 33.19
N GLU A 377 8.51 0.10 34.23
CA GLU A 377 7.75 1.36 34.11
C GLU A 377 8.47 2.33 33.17
N ILE A 378 7.76 2.84 32.15
CA ILE A 378 8.35 3.82 31.23
C ILE A 378 8.00 5.23 31.71
N ILE A 379 9.04 6.03 31.95
CA ILE A 379 8.94 7.41 32.43
C ILE A 379 9.41 8.35 31.31
N PRO A 380 8.50 9.10 30.67
CA PRO A 380 8.87 10.15 29.72
C PRO A 380 9.46 11.33 30.49
N ILE A 381 10.70 11.71 30.19
CA ILE A 381 11.39 12.79 30.91
C ILE A 381 11.41 14.12 30.14
N ASP A 382 11.03 14.13 28.87
CA ASP A 382 11.04 15.38 28.10
C ASP A 382 9.98 16.35 28.60
N MET A 383 10.40 17.60 28.72
CA MET A 383 9.48 18.71 28.92
C MET A 383 8.98 19.19 27.56
N PRO A 384 7.66 19.37 27.38
CA PRO A 384 7.17 19.95 26.16
C PRO A 384 7.56 21.44 26.13
N VAL A 385 8.59 21.79 25.35
CA VAL A 385 9.04 23.19 25.16
C VAL A 385 8.28 23.84 24.01
N PHE A 386 7.56 24.94 24.24
CA PHE A 386 6.70 25.54 23.23
C PHE A 386 7.36 26.80 22.66
N GLU A 387 8.18 26.61 21.63
CA GLU A 387 8.75 27.71 20.86
C GLU A 387 7.88 28.01 19.64
N SER A 388 7.66 29.30 19.36
CA SER A 388 6.99 29.75 18.15
C SER A 388 7.90 29.49 16.95
N LEU A 389 7.49 28.58 16.06
CA LEU A 389 8.16 28.38 14.78
C LEU A 389 7.47 29.24 13.72
N PRO A 390 8.18 30.13 13.01
CA PRO A 390 7.62 30.79 11.85
C PRO A 390 7.39 29.74 10.76
N VAL A 391 6.11 29.39 10.52
CA VAL A 391 5.72 28.44 9.47
C VAL A 391 5.43 29.22 8.20
N GLU A 392 6.38 29.26 7.27
CA GLU A 392 6.14 29.78 5.92
C GLU A 392 5.60 28.68 5.01
N LEU A 393 4.40 28.90 4.48
CA LEU A 393 3.67 27.90 3.70
C LEU A 393 4.37 27.59 2.37
N ASP A 394 4.77 28.62 1.63
CA ASP A 394 5.35 28.46 0.28
C ASP A 394 6.72 27.77 0.34
N GLU A 395 7.53 28.08 1.36
CA GLU A 395 8.79 27.38 1.62
C GLU A 395 8.53 25.90 1.96
N SER A 396 7.57 25.62 2.84
CA SER A 396 7.19 24.27 3.23
C SER A 396 6.74 23.42 2.02
N ILE A 397 5.95 23.99 1.11
CA ILE A 397 5.52 23.31 -0.13
C ILE A 397 6.73 23.02 -1.03
N THR A 398 7.63 24.00 -1.20
CA THR A 398 8.83 23.84 -2.02
C THR A 398 9.74 22.73 -1.51
N ILE A 399 9.95 22.69 -0.19
CA ILE A 399 10.72 21.62 0.47
C ILE A 399 10.02 20.27 0.26
N ALA A 400 8.69 20.21 0.44
CA ALA A 400 7.93 18.97 0.25
C ALA A 400 8.07 18.42 -1.17
N PHE A 401 8.00 19.26 -2.20
CA PHE A 401 8.18 18.83 -3.59
C PHE A 401 9.56 18.26 -3.89
N GLN A 402 10.59 18.68 -3.16
CA GLN A 402 11.95 18.17 -3.32
C GLN A 402 12.19 16.89 -2.52
N LYS A 403 11.65 16.81 -1.30
CA LYS A 403 12.04 15.81 -0.29
C LYS A 403 11.03 14.67 -0.11
N ARG A 404 9.77 14.81 -0.54
CA ARG A 404 8.76 13.76 -0.35
C ARG A 404 9.08 12.51 -1.17
N PRO A 405 9.20 11.32 -0.53
CA PRO A 405 9.57 10.08 -1.22
C PRO A 405 8.53 9.63 -2.24
N GLU A 406 7.24 9.83 -1.99
CA GLU A 406 6.16 9.41 -2.90
C GLU A 406 6.17 10.16 -4.26
N LEU A 407 6.67 11.40 -4.30
CA LEU A 407 6.90 12.11 -5.56
C LEU A 407 8.09 11.51 -6.32
N GLN A 408 9.17 11.14 -5.62
CA GLN A 408 10.33 10.47 -6.22
C GLN A 408 9.96 9.08 -6.76
N GLN A 409 9.15 8.32 -6.03
CA GLN A 409 8.59 7.04 -6.50
C GLN A 409 7.78 7.23 -7.78
N ALA A 410 6.88 8.21 -7.83
CA ALA A 410 6.06 8.48 -9.01
C ALA A 410 6.92 8.84 -10.24
N ILE A 411 7.98 9.64 -10.07
CA ILE A 411 8.95 9.95 -11.13
C ILE A 411 9.68 8.69 -11.60
N LYS A 412 10.17 7.86 -10.66
CA LYS A 412 10.85 6.58 -10.97
C LYS A 412 9.91 5.60 -11.69
N ASN A 413 8.63 5.55 -11.32
CA ASN A 413 7.62 4.74 -12.00
C ASN A 413 7.36 5.22 -13.44
N ILE A 414 7.31 6.53 -13.69
CA ILE A 414 7.26 7.10 -15.05
C ILE A 414 8.52 6.70 -15.84
N LYS A 415 9.71 6.74 -15.21
CA LYS A 415 10.96 6.31 -15.82
C LYS A 415 10.90 4.81 -16.20
N ALA A 416 10.45 3.93 -15.31
CA ALA A 416 10.26 2.51 -15.60
C ALA A 416 9.28 2.28 -16.77
N ALA A 417 8.17 3.01 -16.81
CA ALA A 417 7.23 2.95 -17.93
C ALA A 417 7.85 3.46 -19.24
N SER A 418 8.74 4.45 -19.19
CA SER A 418 9.47 4.94 -20.38
C SER A 418 10.42 3.88 -20.96
N VAL A 419 11.12 3.12 -20.11
CA VAL A 419 11.96 1.98 -20.53
C VAL A 419 11.10 0.92 -21.22
N ARG A 420 9.95 0.56 -20.63
CA ARG A 420 8.99 -0.38 -21.23
C ARG A 420 8.42 0.13 -22.56
N LEU A 421 8.20 1.44 -22.71
CA LEU A 421 7.80 2.03 -23.99
C LEU A 421 8.90 1.89 -25.04
N GLN A 422 10.17 2.13 -24.68
CA GLN A 422 11.30 1.95 -25.58
C GLN A 422 11.44 0.49 -26.04
N MET A 423 11.28 -0.48 -25.14
CA MET A 423 11.22 -1.90 -25.51
C MET A 423 10.10 -2.18 -26.51
N ALA A 424 8.88 -1.68 -26.24
CA ALA A 424 7.74 -1.87 -27.12
C ALA A 424 7.93 -1.22 -28.50
N LYS A 425 8.67 -0.09 -28.59
CA LYS A 425 9.06 0.49 -29.88
C LYS A 425 10.01 -0.42 -30.64
N HIS A 426 10.95 -1.06 -29.95
CA HIS A 426 11.90 -1.99 -30.55
C HIS A 426 11.22 -3.27 -31.06
N GLU A 427 10.16 -3.72 -30.38
CA GLU A 427 9.32 -4.85 -30.81
C GLU A 427 8.51 -4.58 -32.10
N LEU A 428 8.41 -3.32 -32.55
CA LEU A 428 7.76 -2.97 -33.82
C LEU A 428 8.65 -3.27 -35.04
N LEU A 429 9.97 -3.37 -34.84
CA LEU A 429 10.93 -3.63 -35.91
C LEU A 429 10.79 -5.08 -36.43
N PRO A 430 11.11 -5.33 -37.70
CA PRO A 430 11.23 -6.70 -38.21
C PRO A 430 12.41 -7.44 -37.54
N VAL A 431 12.36 -8.77 -37.58
CA VAL A 431 13.52 -9.60 -37.25
C VAL A 431 14.47 -9.56 -38.43
N LEU A 432 15.74 -9.36 -38.12
CA LEU A 432 16.82 -9.56 -39.07
C LEU A 432 17.98 -10.13 -38.26
N ASP A 433 18.25 -11.41 -38.39
CA ASP A 433 19.25 -12.11 -37.60
C ASP A 433 20.37 -12.61 -38.51
N LEU A 434 21.62 -12.38 -38.08
CA LEU A 434 22.80 -13.00 -38.68
C LEU A 434 23.01 -14.34 -38.00
N VAL A 435 22.78 -15.43 -38.73
CA VAL A 435 22.96 -16.80 -38.25
C VAL A 435 24.27 -17.34 -38.78
N THR A 436 25.15 -17.76 -37.89
CA THR A 436 26.43 -18.36 -38.26
C THR A 436 26.58 -19.70 -37.53
N ASN A 437 27.05 -20.70 -38.25
CA ASN A 437 27.23 -22.04 -37.70
C ASN A 437 28.52 -22.64 -38.23
N PHE A 438 29.40 -23.05 -37.33
CA PHE A 438 30.65 -23.73 -37.64
C PHE A 438 30.61 -25.11 -36.99
N TYR A 439 30.86 -26.16 -37.78
CA TYR A 439 30.92 -27.50 -37.24
C TYR A 439 32.04 -28.33 -37.83
N LEU A 440 32.55 -29.22 -36.99
CA LEU A 440 33.39 -30.34 -37.37
C LEU A 440 32.58 -31.60 -37.16
N SER A 441 32.65 -32.55 -38.09
CA SER A 441 31.94 -33.83 -37.98
C SER A 441 32.87 -34.98 -38.30
N GLY A 442 32.73 -36.04 -37.54
CA GLY A 442 33.35 -37.33 -37.80
C GLY A 442 32.29 -38.43 -37.84
N LEU A 443 32.61 -39.46 -38.62
CA LEU A 443 31.81 -40.66 -38.81
C LEU A 443 32.76 -41.85 -38.72
N GLU A 444 32.32 -42.91 -38.05
CA GLU A 444 33.05 -44.17 -37.99
C GLU A 444 32.05 -45.34 -38.03
N GLY A 445 32.49 -46.49 -38.55
CA GLY A 445 31.69 -47.71 -38.55
C GLY A 445 31.60 -48.37 -37.17
N GLU A 446 30.92 -49.51 -37.12
CA GLU A 446 30.80 -50.36 -35.93
C GLU A 446 30.23 -49.65 -34.69
N GLY A 447 29.53 -48.53 -34.88
CA GLY A 447 28.96 -47.75 -33.78
C GLY A 447 30.00 -47.01 -32.92
N GLN A 448 31.24 -46.88 -33.40
CA GLN A 448 32.36 -46.35 -32.61
C GLN A 448 32.31 -44.81 -32.48
N ALA A 449 31.53 -44.31 -31.53
CA ALA A 449 31.34 -42.87 -31.33
C ALA A 449 32.61 -42.13 -30.85
N PHE A 450 33.53 -42.82 -30.16
CA PHE A 450 34.80 -42.24 -29.71
C PHE A 450 35.79 -42.07 -30.86
N ASP A 451 35.88 -43.07 -31.75
CA ASP A 451 36.70 -42.98 -32.96
C ASP A 451 36.12 -41.94 -33.91
N ALA A 452 34.79 -41.85 -34.04
CA ALA A 452 34.14 -40.75 -34.73
C ALA A 452 34.48 -39.37 -34.13
N TRP A 453 34.64 -39.26 -32.80
CA TRP A 453 35.08 -38.04 -32.13
C TRP A 453 36.54 -37.69 -32.43
N ALA A 454 37.45 -38.66 -32.48
CA ALA A 454 38.82 -38.42 -32.91
C ALA A 454 38.88 -38.00 -34.40
N ASN A 455 38.16 -38.74 -35.24
CA ASN A 455 38.06 -38.50 -36.68
C ASN A 455 37.52 -37.11 -37.01
N GLN A 456 36.63 -36.54 -36.18
CA GLN A 456 36.11 -35.19 -36.44
C GLN A 456 37.21 -34.11 -36.49
N PHE A 457 38.36 -34.34 -35.84
CA PHE A 457 39.51 -33.43 -35.84
C PHE A 457 40.59 -33.82 -36.85
N ASP A 458 40.74 -35.11 -37.16
CA ASP A 458 41.78 -35.63 -38.07
C ASP A 458 41.31 -35.65 -39.53
N THR A 459 40.27 -36.45 -39.82
CA THR A 459 39.70 -36.61 -41.16
C THR A 459 38.59 -35.60 -41.45
N GLY A 460 37.92 -35.12 -40.40
CA GLY A 460 36.87 -34.12 -40.47
C GLY A 460 37.34 -32.84 -41.17
N ARG A 461 36.43 -32.24 -41.95
CA ARG A 461 36.68 -30.98 -42.64
C ARG A 461 35.83 -29.88 -42.02
N PRO A 462 36.41 -28.71 -41.70
CA PRO A 462 35.67 -27.61 -41.12
C PRO A 462 34.57 -27.17 -42.08
N SER A 463 33.34 -27.23 -41.60
CA SER A 463 32.16 -26.78 -42.34
C SER A 463 31.61 -25.53 -41.68
N TYR A 464 31.25 -24.54 -42.49
CA TYR A 464 30.72 -23.27 -42.01
C TYR A 464 29.54 -22.84 -42.85
N GLY A 465 28.59 -22.16 -42.21
CA GLY A 465 27.41 -21.58 -42.84
C GLY A 465 27.16 -20.19 -42.29
N PHE A 466 26.81 -19.27 -43.18
CA PHE A 466 26.37 -17.91 -42.86
C PHE A 466 25.01 -17.68 -43.52
N GLY A 467 24.06 -17.16 -42.77
CA GLY A 467 22.71 -16.87 -43.25
C GLY A 467 22.19 -15.57 -42.66
N LEU A 468 21.29 -14.92 -43.40
CA LEU A 468 20.48 -13.82 -42.90
C LEU A 468 19.03 -14.27 -42.86
N GLU A 469 18.41 -14.23 -41.69
CA GLU A 469 17.01 -14.56 -41.50
C GLU A 469 16.21 -13.27 -41.32
N TYR A 470 15.24 -13.02 -42.20
CA TYR A 470 14.41 -11.82 -42.17
C TYR A 470 12.93 -12.17 -42.00
N GLU A 471 12.30 -11.66 -40.94
CA GLU A 471 10.88 -11.87 -40.64
C GLU A 471 10.17 -10.51 -40.48
N LEU A 472 9.22 -10.22 -41.39
CA LEU A 472 8.38 -9.02 -41.33
C LEU A 472 6.92 -9.38 -41.02
N PRO A 473 6.43 -9.14 -39.79
CA PRO A 473 5.01 -9.30 -39.49
C PRO A 473 4.18 -8.19 -40.15
N ILE A 474 3.45 -8.51 -41.23
CA ILE A 474 2.75 -7.54 -42.09
C ILE A 474 1.82 -6.59 -41.31
N LEU A 475 0.96 -7.14 -40.44
CA LEU A 475 0.00 -6.32 -39.68
C LEU A 475 0.52 -5.93 -38.29
N ASN A 476 1.47 -6.69 -37.74
CA ASN A 476 2.05 -6.57 -36.39
C ASN A 476 1.10 -6.06 -35.29
N ARG A 477 -0.17 -6.53 -35.28
CA ARG A 477 -1.23 -5.95 -34.43
C ARG A 477 -0.91 -6.03 -32.94
N VAL A 478 -0.24 -7.12 -32.53
CA VAL A 478 0.17 -7.35 -31.13
C VAL A 478 1.20 -6.31 -30.68
N ALA A 479 2.28 -6.10 -31.43
CA ALA A 479 3.30 -5.13 -31.02
C ALA A 479 2.76 -3.69 -31.10
N ASN A 480 1.94 -3.37 -32.12
CA ASN A 480 1.23 -2.09 -32.21
C ASN A 480 0.32 -1.84 -30.99
N ALA A 481 -0.46 -2.84 -30.57
CA ALA A 481 -1.31 -2.75 -29.39
C ALA A 481 -0.49 -2.60 -28.10
N ARG A 482 0.61 -3.35 -27.95
CA ARG A 482 1.54 -3.22 -26.80
C ARG A 482 2.16 -1.83 -26.74
N HIS A 483 2.67 -1.31 -27.85
CA HIS A 483 3.21 0.05 -27.93
C HIS A 483 2.15 1.10 -27.55
N ARG A 484 0.93 0.97 -28.08
CA ARG A 484 -0.18 1.87 -27.71
C ARG A 484 -0.53 1.76 -26.22
N ARG A 485 -0.56 0.55 -25.66
CA ARG A 485 -0.77 0.32 -24.22
C ARG A 485 0.29 1.04 -23.39
N ARG A 486 1.58 0.90 -23.73
CA ARG A 486 2.68 1.59 -23.02
C ARG A 486 2.57 3.12 -23.08
N GLN A 487 2.11 3.69 -24.20
CA GLN A 487 1.83 5.13 -24.29
C GLN A 487 0.72 5.57 -23.34
N LEU A 488 -0.34 4.78 -23.23
CA LEU A 488 -1.46 5.05 -22.33
C LEU A 488 -1.05 4.87 -20.86
N GLU A 489 -0.25 3.86 -20.53
CA GLU A 489 0.35 3.66 -19.19
C GLU A 489 1.16 4.88 -18.75
N ILE A 490 2.00 5.47 -19.63
CA ILE A 490 2.73 6.71 -19.30
C ILE A 490 1.78 7.88 -19.08
N ARG A 491 0.74 8.04 -19.90
CA ARG A 491 -0.27 9.09 -19.70
C ARG A 491 -0.97 8.92 -18.34
N GLN A 492 -1.34 7.69 -17.99
CA GLN A 492 -1.93 7.38 -16.69
C GLN A 492 -1.00 7.74 -15.54
N LEU A 493 0.28 7.35 -15.61
CA LEU A 493 1.28 7.65 -14.58
C LEU A 493 1.54 9.15 -14.43
N ARG A 494 1.51 9.92 -15.53
CA ARG A 494 1.61 11.40 -15.47
C ARG A 494 0.43 12.03 -14.74
N ASN A 495 -0.79 11.55 -14.99
CA ASN A 495 -1.97 12.02 -14.28
C ASN A 495 -1.91 11.62 -12.79
N GLN A 496 -1.47 10.41 -12.47
CA GLN A 496 -1.25 9.97 -11.09
C GLN A 496 -0.18 10.81 -10.37
N TYR A 497 0.91 11.17 -11.05
CA TYR A 497 1.90 12.10 -10.52
C TYR A 497 1.28 13.48 -10.22
N ALA A 498 0.49 14.04 -11.14
CA ALA A 498 -0.20 15.31 -10.91
C ALA A 498 -1.16 15.24 -9.71
N THR A 499 -1.94 14.15 -9.58
CA THR A 499 -2.79 13.92 -8.40
C THR A 499 -1.98 13.80 -7.11
N THR A 500 -0.84 13.11 -7.15
CA THR A 500 0.04 12.96 -5.98
C THR A 500 0.64 14.30 -5.57
N LEU A 501 1.03 15.14 -6.54
CA LEU A 501 1.54 16.49 -6.30
C LEU A 501 0.50 17.37 -5.59
N GLU A 502 -0.75 17.37 -6.08
CA GLU A 502 -1.84 18.13 -5.44
C GLU A 502 -2.17 17.59 -4.04
N THR A 503 -2.10 16.27 -3.86
CA THR A 503 -2.30 15.64 -2.54
C THR A 503 -1.22 16.07 -1.55
N VAL A 504 0.06 16.02 -1.96
CA VAL A 504 1.19 16.46 -1.13
C VAL A 504 1.06 17.94 -0.77
N ARG A 505 0.71 18.80 -1.75
CA ARG A 505 0.46 20.21 -1.50
C ARG A 505 -0.64 20.41 -0.45
N PHE A 506 -1.78 19.74 -0.63
CA PHE A 506 -2.90 19.82 0.31
C PHE A 506 -2.51 19.34 1.73
N GLU A 507 -1.77 18.22 1.83
CA GLU A 507 -1.28 17.72 3.12
C GLU A 507 -0.37 18.73 3.84
N VAL A 508 0.52 19.39 3.10
CA VAL A 508 1.41 20.44 3.66
C VAL A 508 0.59 21.65 4.09
N GLU A 509 -0.36 22.11 3.28
CA GLU A 509 -1.24 23.22 3.62
C GLU A 509 -2.04 22.95 4.89
N VAL A 510 -2.63 21.76 5.02
CA VAL A 510 -3.36 21.35 6.22
C VAL A 510 -2.44 21.26 7.42
N ALA A 511 -1.26 20.62 7.29
CA ALA A 511 -0.32 20.48 8.40
C ALA A 511 0.23 21.84 8.89
N ALA A 512 0.50 22.77 7.96
CA ALA A 512 0.97 24.11 8.29
C ALA A 512 -0.11 24.93 9.02
N ARG A 513 -1.35 24.90 8.52
CA ARG A 513 -2.49 25.57 9.18
C ARG A 513 -2.75 24.95 10.56
N GLU A 514 -2.72 23.63 10.67
CA GLU A 514 -2.89 22.92 11.96
C GLU A 514 -1.82 23.33 12.98
N CYS A 515 -0.57 23.53 12.56
CA CYS A 515 0.49 24.01 13.44
C CYS A 515 0.17 25.40 14.02
N ILE A 516 -0.27 26.34 13.17
CA ILE A 516 -0.63 27.70 13.58
C ILE A 516 -1.89 27.70 14.46
N THR A 517 -2.90 26.92 14.08
CA THR A 517 -4.16 26.80 14.84
C THR A 517 -3.93 26.16 16.21
N SER A 518 -3.19 25.06 16.28
CA SER A 518 -2.88 24.38 17.55
C SER A 518 -2.04 25.26 18.49
N GLN A 519 -1.18 26.13 17.96
CA GLN A 519 -0.46 27.12 18.76
C GLN A 519 -1.41 28.13 19.41
N THR A 520 -2.36 28.65 18.65
CA THR A 520 -3.35 29.62 19.14
C THR A 520 -4.32 28.97 20.12
N GLU A 521 -4.73 27.72 19.86
CA GLU A 521 -5.57 26.97 20.77
C GLU A 521 -4.85 26.72 22.10
N LEU A 522 -3.56 26.41 22.07
CA LEU A 522 -2.76 26.18 23.28
C LEU A 522 -2.82 27.37 24.24
N SER A 523 -2.54 28.59 23.76
CA SER A 523 -2.58 29.81 24.59
C SER A 523 -4.00 30.09 25.11
N THR A 524 -5.01 29.92 24.26
CA THR A 524 -6.42 30.13 24.64
C THR A 524 -6.87 29.15 25.73
N LYS A 525 -6.50 27.87 25.62
CA LYS A 525 -6.83 26.85 26.62
C LYS A 525 -6.07 27.08 27.93
N GLN A 526 -4.85 27.62 27.88
CA GLN A 526 -4.10 28.04 29.06
C GLN A 526 -4.87 29.11 29.85
N HIS A 527 -5.30 30.18 29.18
CA HIS A 527 -6.08 31.25 29.81
C HIS A 527 -7.43 30.77 30.33
N ALA A 528 -8.11 29.88 29.58
CA ALA A 528 -9.36 29.27 30.04
C ALA A 528 -9.16 28.45 31.34
N MET A 529 -8.07 27.66 31.42
CA MET A 529 -7.72 26.91 32.63
C MET A 529 -7.43 27.84 33.81
N GLN A 530 -6.66 28.92 33.59
CA GLN A 530 -6.37 29.93 34.62
C GLN A 530 -7.64 30.62 35.14
N ALA A 531 -8.57 30.98 34.24
CA ALA A 531 -9.86 31.58 34.59
C ALA A 531 -10.73 30.61 35.41
N ARG A 532 -10.77 29.32 35.03
CA ARG A 532 -11.47 28.28 35.81
C ARG A 532 -10.85 28.06 37.19
N ASN A 533 -9.52 28.14 37.29
CA ASN A 533 -8.83 28.04 38.57
C ASN A 533 -9.18 29.23 39.48
N ALA A 534 -9.20 30.45 38.94
CA ALA A 534 -9.64 31.64 39.68
C ALA A 534 -11.10 31.54 40.14
N GLN A 535 -12.00 31.03 39.28
CA GLN A 535 -13.39 30.77 39.62
C GLN A 535 -13.52 29.75 40.76
N LEU A 536 -12.79 28.63 40.69
CA LEU A 536 -12.79 27.62 41.74
C LEU A 536 -12.32 28.21 43.08
N ASN A 537 -11.26 29.03 43.06
CA ASN A 537 -10.75 29.69 44.26
C ASN A 537 -11.79 30.63 44.89
N ALA A 538 -12.53 31.39 44.08
CA ALA A 538 -13.60 32.27 44.56
C ALA A 538 -14.76 31.48 45.18
N LEU A 539 -15.22 30.41 44.53
CA LEU A 539 -16.29 29.55 45.02
C LEU A 539 -15.89 28.75 46.27
N THR A 540 -14.63 28.32 46.35
CA THR A 540 -14.08 27.64 47.52
C THR A 540 -14.09 28.58 48.74
N LYS A 541 -13.62 29.82 48.59
CA LYS A 541 -13.67 30.84 49.66
C LYS A 541 -15.11 31.13 50.10
N ARG A 542 -16.03 31.27 49.14
CA ARG A 542 -17.45 31.49 49.43
C ARG A 542 -18.07 30.34 50.21
N TRP A 543 -17.80 29.10 49.81
CA TRP A 543 -18.29 27.91 50.52
C TRP A 543 -17.72 27.81 51.94
N GLN A 544 -16.45 28.15 52.14
CA GLN A 544 -15.81 28.17 53.47
C GLN A 544 -16.38 29.24 54.42
N GLN A 545 -16.90 30.34 53.89
CA GLN A 545 -17.45 31.46 54.68
C GLN A 545 -18.95 31.32 55.01
N LEU A 546 -19.65 30.35 54.41
CA LEU A 546 -21.08 30.10 54.64
C LEU A 546 -21.27 29.06 55.76
N PRO A 547 -21.72 29.46 56.97
CA PRO A 547 -22.12 28.52 58.00
C PRO A 547 -23.50 27.91 57.68
N GLY A 548 -23.76 26.69 58.19
CA GLY A 548 -25.14 26.27 58.47
C GLY A 548 -25.90 25.45 57.41
N GLU A 549 -27.00 24.88 57.91
CA GLU A 549 -27.97 23.98 57.26
C GLU A 549 -28.86 24.65 56.19
N ASP A 550 -28.52 25.82 55.64
CA ASP A 550 -29.43 26.52 54.71
C ASP A 550 -29.43 25.93 53.29
N VAL A 551 -30.52 26.14 52.55
CA VAL A 551 -30.62 25.79 51.11
C VAL A 551 -29.46 26.42 50.32
N THR A 552 -29.05 27.62 50.71
CA THR A 552 -27.92 28.37 50.15
C THR A 552 -26.59 27.60 50.28
N ALA A 553 -26.37 26.86 51.38
CA ALA A 553 -25.15 26.08 51.58
C ALA A 553 -25.12 24.83 50.68
N SER A 554 -26.28 24.20 50.44
CA SER A 554 -26.40 23.07 49.52
C SER A 554 -26.13 23.50 48.06
N LEU A 555 -26.70 24.62 47.64
CA LEU A 555 -26.44 25.20 46.32
C LEU A 555 -24.97 25.64 46.18
N ALA A 556 -24.36 26.19 47.23
CA ALA A 556 -22.94 26.56 47.23
C ALA A 556 -22.03 25.33 47.09
N LEU A 557 -22.35 24.21 47.75
CA LEU A 557 -21.64 22.94 47.58
C LEU A 557 -21.77 22.42 46.15
N GLU A 558 -22.98 22.39 45.60
CA GLU A 558 -23.20 21.93 44.22
C GLU A 558 -22.42 22.78 43.21
N ASN A 559 -22.47 24.11 43.34
CA ASN A 559 -21.67 25.03 42.53
C ASN A 559 -20.16 24.80 42.69
N LEU A 560 -19.69 24.45 43.89
CA LEU A 560 -18.28 24.12 44.13
C LEU A 560 -17.89 22.83 43.42
N LEU A 561 -18.70 21.77 43.52
CA LEU A 561 -18.44 20.49 42.85
C LEU A 561 -18.43 20.66 41.32
N ILE A 562 -19.41 21.38 40.77
CA ILE A 562 -19.46 21.74 39.34
C ILE A 562 -18.21 22.53 38.94
N ALA A 563 -17.77 23.49 39.75
CA ALA A 563 -16.57 24.27 39.46
C ALA A 563 -15.28 23.43 39.52
N GLN A 564 -15.20 22.43 40.42
CA GLN A 564 -14.09 21.49 40.45
C GLN A 564 -14.04 20.63 39.19
N ASP A 565 -15.20 20.15 38.72
CA ASP A 565 -15.29 19.35 37.50
C ASP A 565 -14.97 20.22 36.26
N ALA A 566 -15.47 21.44 36.20
CA ALA A 566 -15.14 22.39 35.12
C ALA A 566 -13.65 22.76 35.07
N LEU A 567 -12.96 22.88 36.23
CA LEU A 567 -11.51 23.04 36.25
C LEU A 567 -10.81 21.77 35.77
N ALA A 568 -11.23 20.60 36.24
CA ALA A 568 -10.67 19.32 35.82
C ALA A 568 -10.76 19.16 34.29
N ASP A 569 -11.90 19.50 33.69
CA ASP A 569 -12.08 19.48 32.24
C ASP A 569 -11.16 20.50 31.54
N ALA A 570 -11.03 21.72 32.08
CA ALA A 570 -10.13 22.72 31.50
C ALA A 570 -8.65 22.32 31.58
N GLU A 571 -8.21 21.69 32.67
CA GLU A 571 -6.87 21.10 32.82
C GLU A 571 -6.64 20.01 31.76
N TYR A 572 -7.59 19.10 31.55
CA TYR A 572 -7.52 18.07 30.52
C TYR A 572 -7.45 18.65 29.10
N GLN A 573 -8.29 19.65 28.79
CA GLN A 573 -8.30 20.30 27.48
C GLN A 573 -6.99 21.04 27.19
N TYR A 574 -6.36 21.63 28.21
CA TYR A 574 -5.04 22.24 28.07
C TYR A 574 -3.92 21.20 27.85
N LEU A 575 -3.95 20.10 28.60
CA LEU A 575 -3.06 18.95 28.37
C LEU A 575 -3.18 18.38 26.96
N GLN A 576 -4.42 18.29 26.45
CA GLN A 576 -4.67 17.82 25.10
C GLN A 576 -4.15 18.82 24.05
N SER A 577 -4.34 20.13 24.23
CA SER A 577 -3.81 21.13 23.29
C SER A 577 -2.28 21.17 23.27
N GLN A 578 -1.63 20.95 24.42
CA GLN A 578 -0.17 20.76 24.52
C GLN A 578 0.31 19.59 23.62
N LEU A 579 -0.37 18.45 23.72
CA LEU A 579 -0.09 17.29 22.88
C LEU A 579 -0.34 17.59 21.39
N THR A 580 -1.49 18.17 21.06
CA THR A 580 -1.88 18.48 19.68
C THR A 580 -0.86 19.38 19.01
N PHE A 581 -0.41 20.45 19.67
CA PHE A 581 0.62 21.33 19.12
C PHE A 581 1.97 20.62 18.94
N LYS A 582 2.38 19.77 19.89
CA LYS A 582 3.61 18.99 19.73
C LYS A 582 3.53 18.05 18.52
N LEU A 583 2.41 17.35 18.37
CA LEU A 583 2.20 16.45 17.25
C LEU A 583 2.02 17.18 15.92
N SER A 584 1.45 18.39 15.89
CA SER A 584 1.29 19.18 14.67
C SER A 584 2.65 19.56 14.06
N ILE A 585 3.66 19.88 14.89
CA ILE A 585 5.05 20.10 14.43
C ILE A 585 5.62 18.82 13.79
N PHE A 586 5.48 17.66 14.44
CA PHE A 586 5.96 16.39 13.86
C PHE A 586 5.20 16.02 12.57
N ASN A 587 3.90 16.29 12.53
CA ASN A 587 3.07 16.10 11.35
C ASN A 587 3.49 17.03 10.21
N LEU A 588 3.89 18.28 10.48
CA LEU A 588 4.44 19.20 9.49
C LEU A 588 5.83 18.77 8.99
N LYS A 589 6.68 18.23 9.85
CA LYS A 589 7.98 17.67 9.45
C LYS A 589 7.83 16.43 8.56
N ARG A 590 6.86 15.55 8.84
CA ARG A 590 6.46 14.46 7.92
C ARG A 590 5.81 15.04 6.65
N ALA A 591 4.95 16.04 6.85
CA ALA A 591 4.39 17.02 5.92
C ALA A 591 5.30 17.33 4.73
N THR A 592 6.50 17.76 5.12
CA THR A 592 7.56 18.27 4.24
C THR A 592 8.60 17.23 3.85
N GLY A 593 8.53 16.01 4.39
CA GLY A 593 9.52 14.95 4.17
C GLY A 593 10.85 15.15 4.92
N THR A 594 10.90 16.05 5.90
CA THR A 594 12.14 16.44 6.64
C THR A 594 12.26 15.79 8.02
N LEU A 595 11.33 14.91 8.40
CA LEU A 595 11.29 14.29 9.73
C LEU A 595 12.61 13.60 10.12
N ILE A 596 13.27 12.92 9.18
CA ILE A 596 14.55 12.24 9.42
C ILE A 596 15.73 13.22 9.32
N GLN A 597 15.73 14.14 8.34
CA GLN A 597 16.86 15.06 8.09
C GLN A 597 17.02 16.15 9.14
N SER A 598 15.92 16.56 9.79
CA SER A 598 15.93 17.57 10.85
C SER A 598 16.47 17.05 12.20
N ARG A 599 16.81 15.76 12.27
CA ARG A 599 17.51 15.16 13.41
C ARG A 599 18.81 14.54 12.92
N PRO A 600 19.97 14.83 13.53
CA PRO A 600 21.20 14.13 13.23
C PRO A 600 21.07 12.70 13.74
N ILE A 601 20.50 11.82 12.93
CA ILE A 601 20.56 10.38 13.13
C ILE A 601 21.68 9.92 12.20
N GLU A 602 22.88 9.84 12.75
CA GLU A 602 23.99 9.14 12.10
C GLU A 602 23.59 7.67 12.01
N LEU A 603 22.98 7.28 10.89
CA LEU A 603 22.89 5.88 10.51
C LEU A 603 24.32 5.44 10.26
N CYS A 604 24.97 4.88 11.28
CA CYS A 604 26.19 4.14 11.09
C CYS A 604 25.84 3.03 10.08
N PRO A 605 26.51 2.94 8.92
CA PRO A 605 26.40 1.76 8.09
C PRO A 605 26.92 0.64 8.98
N THR A 606 26.02 -0.19 9.52
CA THR A 606 26.44 -1.38 10.23
C THR A 606 27.28 -2.15 9.24
N ASP A 607 28.58 -2.23 9.56
CA ASP A 607 29.51 -3.06 8.84
C ASP A 607 28.86 -4.44 8.71
N LEU A 608 28.63 -4.84 7.47
CA LEU A 608 28.37 -6.22 7.16
C LEU A 608 29.64 -6.96 7.60
N GLU A 609 29.62 -7.47 8.83
CA GLU A 609 30.34 -8.71 9.12
C GLU A 609 29.83 -9.69 8.08
N THR A 610 30.62 -9.79 7.01
CA THR A 610 30.61 -10.89 6.08
C THR A 610 30.89 -12.10 6.95
N GLU A 611 29.82 -12.77 7.40
CA GLU A 611 29.87 -14.19 7.71
C GLU A 611 30.72 -14.82 6.60
N PRO A 612 31.91 -15.36 6.90
CA PRO A 612 32.75 -15.93 5.88
C PRO A 612 31.95 -17.06 5.27
N VAL A 613 31.60 -16.91 3.99
CA VAL A 613 31.08 -18.00 3.18
C VAL A 613 32.10 -19.11 3.31
N THR A 614 31.79 -20.08 4.16
CA THR A 614 32.62 -21.26 4.33
C THR A 614 32.45 -22.00 3.02
N GLN A 615 33.42 -21.80 2.13
CA GLN A 615 33.60 -22.56 0.91
C GLN A 615 33.72 -24.02 1.34
N THR A 616 32.61 -24.74 1.34
CA THR A 616 32.61 -26.18 1.58
C THR A 616 32.99 -26.82 0.25
N ASN A 617 34.28 -26.75 -0.07
CA ASN A 617 34.88 -27.59 -1.09
C ASN A 617 35.19 -28.96 -0.48
N GLN A 618 34.79 -29.99 -1.22
CA GLN A 618 35.03 -31.43 -1.07
C GLN A 618 33.95 -32.26 -0.33
N PRO A 619 33.35 -33.24 -1.04
CA PRO A 619 32.60 -34.31 -0.40
C PRO A 619 33.59 -35.30 0.23
N GLN A 620 33.56 -35.44 1.55
CA GLN A 620 34.24 -36.54 2.24
C GLN A 620 33.34 -37.78 2.31
N PRO A 621 33.94 -38.99 2.31
CA PRO A 621 33.23 -40.24 2.07
C PRO A 621 32.38 -40.66 3.28
N HIS A 622 31.25 -41.29 3.00
CA HIS A 622 30.34 -41.89 3.96
C HIS A 622 31.06 -42.72 5.04
N ALA A 623 30.79 -42.41 6.30
CA ALA A 623 31.02 -43.30 7.43
C ALA A 623 29.66 -43.71 8.03
N ASP A 624 29.48 -45.03 8.08
CA ASP A 624 28.56 -45.86 8.86
C ASP A 624 27.08 -45.51 9.01
N LYS A 625 26.26 -46.38 8.41
CA LYS A 625 24.81 -46.51 8.61
C LYS A 625 24.50 -46.95 10.06
N PRO A 626 23.61 -46.26 10.79
CA PRO A 626 22.84 -46.88 11.86
C PRO A 626 21.72 -47.74 11.24
N GLN A 627 21.59 -48.98 11.71
CA GLN A 627 20.49 -49.89 11.38
C GLN A 627 19.15 -49.45 12.03
N PRO A 628 18.00 -49.93 11.52
CA PRO A 628 16.75 -49.18 11.48
C PRO A 628 15.95 -49.23 12.80
N GLN A 629 15.40 -48.08 13.19
CA GLN A 629 14.31 -48.03 14.18
C GLN A 629 12.96 -48.18 13.46
N SER A 630 12.18 -49.14 13.94
CA SER A 630 10.84 -49.48 13.48
C SER A 630 9.81 -48.46 14.00
N ASP A 631 9.38 -47.54 13.13
CA ASP A 631 8.23 -46.69 13.42
C ASP A 631 6.96 -47.27 12.78
N THR A 632 6.09 -47.75 13.65
CA THR A 632 4.72 -48.17 13.38
C THR A 632 3.87 -46.97 12.95
N LEU A 633 3.26 -47.03 11.76
CA LEU A 633 2.21 -46.11 11.33
C LEU A 633 0.88 -46.49 12.01
N PRO A 634 0.13 -45.55 12.62
CA PRO A 634 -1.20 -45.84 13.16
C PRO A 634 -2.22 -46.04 12.03
N SER A 635 -2.89 -47.19 12.10
CA SER A 635 -3.94 -47.66 11.19
C SER A 635 -5.27 -46.90 11.40
N TYR A 636 -5.67 -46.11 10.41
CA TYR A 636 -7.08 -45.81 10.16
C TYR A 636 -7.27 -45.70 8.65
N ILE A 637 -8.38 -46.23 8.14
CA ILE A 637 -8.70 -46.55 6.73
C ILE A 637 -8.46 -48.03 6.38
N SER A 638 -9.36 -48.86 6.90
CA SER A 638 -9.71 -50.16 6.31
C SER A 638 -11.17 -50.41 6.63
N GLN A 639 -12.05 -49.93 5.76
CA GLN A 639 -13.45 -50.35 5.64
C GLN A 639 -14.03 -49.70 4.39
N LEU A 640 -13.76 -50.30 3.24
CA LEU A 640 -14.60 -50.28 2.05
C LEU A 640 -14.15 -51.48 1.20
N GLN A 641 -14.93 -52.56 1.28
CA GLN A 641 -14.71 -53.81 0.57
C GLN A 641 -15.48 -53.78 -0.75
N PRO A 642 -14.90 -54.24 -1.88
CA PRO A 642 -15.59 -54.29 -3.16
C PRO A 642 -16.50 -55.53 -3.24
N ALA A 643 -17.74 -55.36 -3.70
CA ALA A 643 -18.66 -56.45 -4.00
C ALA A 643 -18.71 -56.72 -5.52
N GLU A 644 -18.50 -57.98 -5.89
CA GLU A 644 -18.64 -58.55 -7.24
C GLU A 644 -20.11 -58.74 -7.67
N PRO A 645 -20.40 -58.92 -8.97
CA PRO A 645 -21.75 -58.88 -9.55
C PRO A 645 -22.39 -60.27 -9.73
N GLN A 646 -23.72 -60.37 -9.57
CA GLN A 646 -24.54 -61.47 -10.14
C GLN A 646 -25.94 -60.99 -10.58
N ALA A 647 -26.41 -61.56 -11.70
CA ALA A 647 -27.73 -61.45 -12.35
C ALA A 647 -28.85 -62.10 -11.50
N THR A 648 -30.18 -61.90 -11.66
CA THR A 648 -31.03 -62.10 -12.86
C THR A 648 -32.50 -61.68 -12.55
N ASP A 649 -33.24 -61.27 -13.59
CA ASP A 649 -34.71 -61.37 -13.87
C ASP A 649 -35.82 -60.94 -12.89
N SER A 650 -36.69 -60.02 -13.36
CA SER A 650 -38.16 -60.24 -13.52
C SER A 650 -38.86 -59.08 -14.27
N GLN A 651 -39.86 -59.45 -15.07
CA GLN A 651 -40.62 -58.69 -16.10
C GLN A 651 -41.77 -57.79 -15.55
N PRO A 652 -42.51 -57.02 -16.40
CA PRO A 652 -43.05 -55.68 -16.10
C PRO A 652 -44.59 -55.61 -15.87
N ALA A 653 -45.11 -54.44 -15.46
CA ALA A 653 -46.52 -54.09 -15.61
C ALA A 653 -46.77 -52.56 -15.75
N GLU A 654 -47.70 -52.23 -16.64
CA GLU A 654 -48.14 -50.92 -17.15
C GLU A 654 -49.30 -50.26 -16.34
N PRO A 655 -49.76 -49.02 -16.68
CA PRO A 655 -50.47 -48.06 -15.80
C PRO A 655 -52.02 -48.16 -15.86
N PRO A 656 -52.81 -47.24 -15.22
CA PRO A 656 -53.46 -46.20 -16.05
C PRO A 656 -53.96 -44.88 -15.37
N THR A 657 -54.16 -43.87 -16.22
CA THR A 657 -55.28 -42.87 -16.35
C THR A 657 -55.54 -41.67 -15.41
N SER A 658 -56.04 -40.64 -16.10
CA SER A 658 -56.36 -39.23 -15.83
C SER A 658 -57.75 -38.91 -15.24
N THR A 659 -57.88 -37.72 -14.61
CA THR A 659 -59.07 -36.81 -14.62
C THR A 659 -58.62 -35.44 -14.04
N SER A 660 -58.63 -34.29 -14.75
CA SER A 660 -59.73 -33.30 -14.98
C SER A 660 -60.43 -32.85 -13.68
N ARG A 661 -60.78 -31.60 -13.36
CA ARG A 661 -60.92 -30.27 -14.01
C ARG A 661 -61.45 -29.31 -12.91
N GLN A 662 -61.27 -27.99 -13.07
CA GLN A 662 -62.16 -26.86 -12.68
C GLN A 662 -61.52 -25.70 -11.89
N ASP A 663 -61.35 -24.60 -12.63
CA ASP A 663 -61.42 -23.18 -12.27
C ASP A 663 -62.90 -22.77 -12.00
N PRO A 664 -63.32 -21.50 -11.70
CA PRO A 664 -62.57 -20.25 -11.46
C PRO A 664 -63.21 -19.32 -10.37
N SER A 665 -62.81 -18.03 -10.39
CA SER A 665 -63.51 -16.82 -9.88
C SER A 665 -63.08 -16.35 -8.47
N ASP A 666 -62.90 -15.07 -8.14
CA ASP A 666 -63.28 -13.79 -8.74
C ASP A 666 -62.47 -12.64 -8.08
N HIS A 667 -62.37 -11.50 -8.80
CA HIS A 667 -62.46 -10.08 -8.37
C HIS A 667 -62.08 -9.63 -6.93
N VAL A 668 -61.59 -8.42 -6.59
CA VAL A 668 -61.36 -7.12 -7.25
C VAL A 668 -60.77 -6.19 -6.15
N ASP A 669 -59.93 -5.24 -6.59
CA ASP A 669 -59.65 -3.91 -6.06
C ASP A 669 -59.08 -3.56 -4.66
N HIS A 670 -58.08 -2.67 -4.78
CA HIS A 670 -57.97 -1.34 -4.15
C HIS A 670 -57.18 -1.13 -2.84
N LYS A 671 -56.38 -0.05 -2.94
CA LYS A 671 -55.93 0.93 -1.94
C LYS A 671 -54.60 0.69 -1.21
N GLN A 672 -53.64 1.56 -1.58
CA GLN A 672 -52.54 2.08 -0.75
C GLN A 672 -53.07 2.83 0.50
N PRO A 673 -52.28 3.62 1.28
CA PRO A 673 -50.81 3.70 1.52
C PRO A 673 -50.42 3.61 3.03
N TRP A 674 -49.15 3.89 3.39
CA TRP A 674 -48.64 4.76 4.49
C TRP A 674 -47.31 4.26 5.13
N TYR A 675 -46.27 5.13 5.04
CA TYR A 675 -45.10 5.38 5.93
C TYR A 675 -44.11 4.21 6.22
N ARG A 676 -42.77 4.36 6.23
CA ARG A 676 -41.91 5.42 6.79
C ARG A 676 -40.46 5.28 6.25
N ILE A 677 -39.70 6.36 6.44
CA ILE A 677 -38.40 6.77 5.87
C ILE A 677 -37.15 6.03 6.44
N SER A 678 -36.06 6.07 5.66
CA SER A 678 -34.62 5.91 5.98
C SER A 678 -34.03 4.62 5.40
N GLY A 679 -32.92 4.54 4.66
CA GLY A 679 -31.87 5.48 4.26
C GLY A 679 -30.70 4.63 3.74
N MET A 680 -30.04 5.08 2.67
CA MET A 680 -28.70 4.65 2.19
C MET A 680 -28.44 3.15 1.88
N ARG A 681 -28.44 2.80 0.59
CA ARG A 681 -27.20 2.53 -0.17
C ARG A 681 -27.46 2.50 -1.67
#